data_AF-A0A2E3Q2H8-F1
#
_entry.id   AF-A0A2E3Q2H8-F1
#
_cell.length_a   1.000
_cell.length_b   1.000
_cell.length_c   1.000
_cell.angle_alpha   90.00
_cell.angle_beta   90.00
_cell.angle_gamma   90.00
#
_symmetry.space_group_name_H-M   'P 1'
#
loop_
_entity.id
_entity.type
_entity.pdbx_description
1 polymer ?
#
loop_
_entity_poly.entity_id
_entity_poly.type
_entity_poly.pdbx_seq_one_letter_code
_entity_poly.pdbx_strand_id
1 'polypeptide(L)'
;MPMRSPAWPLLRAVMLVVPVVTLPAAAEEYFVPDDFGLIQLAIDAAEDGDVVSVRPGTYFETIEFKGKAITVRSTGGPESTVINVAGGGNSVVVFNAEEGRDSVIDGFELREGTGNCDLFFCYGGGIFCNEASPTIRNCIIRDNATTFDGGGMYVRQGSPVIENCRFEGNVAKWYQGGGIYIDGGSIELRGCRFVGNSCNGGGGGILAKFTTVLVEDCEFTANVAGANGGAVDATGGSTTIRGSLFDFNRCGTRGGGIRHGGGPFLVEDCRIAFNDARGDGGGIHCKDGDLRILDCDVTGNVAYGKGGGFHVDGGDQLLIEGCSVRNNTCEVSDGGGLLVADVPVEIRSCEFSDNEAHKGGAVHAYGASGPILVVGSTFTRNRAVLGNGGALELSSGPVDIVNSGFFLNETVDNGGAVKANQIEDLVIANCVFVGNQAYWNGGAMDVHQGLHRIVNCTVLDNETYGAGGGIYGNVNGLVANCIVRGNHAMRWPDVSNRDEGWEIDLRWSNVGEWRGEALGAVVGRSGVADRLGPDRMVGTGDEDLRATACLAGIDAGDAMLMPADRADVDRDGDVLEPIPLDYHGRPRFFDDPSVPDGSGLPGAAVDVGASEWQGSGPPCDAVVDCDGNGVADRLDIADCLGDPGCLDCNGNGRPDRCDVVDDPPPFESGIGFWRFDGDAGDLGRARLDGELNGDAAFTVDRAVDVVPGLRGAPNLGAIEIGETGFVRVRDRDHQSFVMGHTDFTIEAWVRIDELGGLGDASRRQYLVQRKPGDSGGSSMDYAFLVQGGNLPQGVDRRYGKSSGLSGRELVVQFGENGSTWCVTSFLEVESTGWHHVSVSVDGDQNIFRFGLDGEFEEIPLDDGITRFGPEANLIIGAHTNSSGQFNQRLRGAIDELRIVRRVLSPGEMLDAWPAGTSADCNGNGRPDDCDIADGLLADVDGDLLPDECAIGGCPGDLDGDGDVGGSDLGLLFVAWDGPGPADLDGDGVVGGADLGLLFVLWGDCPAGCAPTSCDDDDECTFDGCHPVTGACTHVRIPGCVSDPCFGVFCDDGDDCTTDECDPSTGECIHVPIPGCEPDPCEGVECDDGDPCTEDFCDPLTGACVHEPIDGCEPAPCGDPAAGGCFRPGPLPNCDDLECCEAVCAVDDYCCLDAWDAYCVELAGSICP
;
A
#
# COMPACT_ATOMS: atom_id res chain seq x y z
N MET A 1 -14.68 73.67 24.25
CA MET A 1 -14.97 74.87 25.08
C MET A 1 -16.44 74.83 25.49
N PRO A 2 -16.89 75.43 26.61
CA PRO A 2 -16.16 76.10 27.71
C PRO A 2 -16.00 75.17 28.95
N MET A 3 -14.92 75.15 29.73
CA MET A 3 -14.25 76.18 30.57
C MET A 3 -14.86 76.44 31.97
N ARG A 4 -13.96 76.36 32.98
CA ARG A 4 -13.89 77.03 34.33
C ARG A 4 -13.98 76.06 35.52
N SER A 5 -13.17 76.19 36.59
CA SER A 5 -12.01 77.06 36.89
C SER A 5 -11.26 76.56 38.17
N PRO A 6 -10.02 77.01 38.47
CA PRO A 6 -9.08 76.33 39.39
C PRO A 6 -8.84 77.04 40.75
N ALA A 7 -8.07 76.43 41.66
CA ALA A 7 -7.11 77.12 42.55
C ALA A 7 -6.04 76.19 43.20
N TRP A 8 -4.78 76.61 43.13
CA TRP A 8 -3.59 76.15 43.88
C TRP A 8 -3.39 77.06 45.13
N PRO A 9 -2.57 76.74 46.19
CA PRO A 9 -1.12 76.50 46.02
C PRO A 9 -0.32 75.66 47.08
N LEU A 10 0.79 75.09 46.57
CA LEU A 10 2.15 74.99 47.15
C LEU A 10 2.36 74.84 48.68
N LEU A 11 3.05 73.75 49.05
CA LEU A 11 4.42 73.87 49.60
C LEU A 11 5.26 72.63 49.27
N ARG A 12 6.52 72.82 48.83
CA ARG A 12 7.47 71.72 48.61
C ARG A 12 8.15 71.33 49.92
N ALA A 13 8.13 70.04 50.25
CA ALA A 13 9.16 69.41 51.07
C ALA A 13 9.97 68.48 50.15
N VAL A 14 11.28 68.69 50.07
CA VAL A 14 12.18 67.77 49.34
C VAL A 14 12.45 66.59 50.26
N MET A 15 11.71 65.49 50.06
CA MET A 15 12.15 64.19 50.55
C MET A 15 13.13 63.62 49.52
N LEU A 16 14.35 63.35 49.98
CA LEU A 16 15.36 62.64 49.21
C LEU A 16 14.95 61.16 49.15
N VAL A 17 14.18 60.78 48.13
CA VAL A 17 13.98 59.36 47.82
C VAL A 17 15.29 58.86 47.22
N VAL A 18 16.09 58.18 48.04
CA VAL A 18 17.16 57.32 47.55
C VAL A 18 16.47 56.17 46.82
N PRO A 19 16.75 55.92 45.52
CA PRO A 19 16.30 54.69 44.90
C PRO A 19 16.99 53.54 45.64
N VAL A 20 16.18 52.69 46.29
CA VAL A 20 16.68 51.37 46.69
C VAL A 20 16.91 50.63 45.38
N VAL A 21 18.17 50.54 44.98
CA VAL A 21 18.58 49.54 44.00
C VAL A 21 18.49 48.21 44.74
N THR A 22 17.33 47.55 44.62
CA THR A 22 17.26 46.11 44.81
C THR A 22 18.14 45.51 43.73
N LEU A 23 19.28 44.96 44.15
CA LEU A 23 19.93 43.93 43.35
C LEU A 23 18.88 42.83 43.10
N PRO A 24 18.83 42.20 41.91
CA PRO A 24 18.06 40.97 41.78
C PRO A 24 18.53 40.00 42.88
N ALA A 25 17.59 39.32 43.52
CA ALA A 25 17.96 38.13 44.27
C ALA A 25 18.66 37.17 43.29
N ALA A 26 19.71 36.49 43.75
CA ALA A 26 20.18 35.34 42.98
C ALA A 26 19.10 34.27 43.09
N ALA A 27 18.71 33.67 41.97
CA ALA A 27 17.81 32.53 41.95
C ALA A 27 18.34 31.46 42.91
N GLU A 28 17.52 31.03 43.85
CA GLU A 28 17.82 29.95 44.78
C GLU A 28 17.40 28.61 44.16
N GLU A 29 18.18 27.55 44.42
CA GLU A 29 17.88 26.21 43.95
C GLU A 29 17.55 25.31 45.15
N TYR A 30 16.39 24.69 45.12
CA TYR A 30 15.87 23.83 46.18
C TYR A 30 15.84 22.37 45.72
N PHE A 31 16.44 21.47 46.50
CA PHE A 31 16.51 20.05 46.16
C PHE A 31 15.40 19.25 46.84
N VAL A 32 14.73 18.41 46.06
CA VAL A 32 13.71 17.46 46.54
C VAL A 32 14.25 16.04 46.32
N PRO A 33 14.33 15.17 47.35
CA PRO A 33 13.73 15.32 48.68
C PRO A 33 14.62 15.95 49.77
N ASP A 34 15.82 16.46 49.45
CA ASP A 34 16.85 16.82 50.44
C ASP A 34 16.50 18.02 51.34
N ASP A 35 16.08 19.13 50.75
CA ASP A 35 15.67 20.34 51.46
C ASP A 35 14.19 20.28 51.85
N PHE A 36 13.37 19.69 50.96
CA PHE A 36 11.94 19.50 51.16
C PHE A 36 11.52 18.08 50.76
N GLY A 37 10.88 17.35 51.68
CA GLY A 37 10.42 15.97 51.43
C GLY A 37 9.19 15.82 50.51
N LEU A 38 8.73 16.91 49.88
CA LEU A 38 7.62 16.97 48.91
C LEU A 38 7.87 18.12 47.93
N ILE A 39 7.51 17.93 46.66
CA ILE A 39 7.69 18.91 45.59
C ILE A 39 6.87 20.18 45.89
N GLN A 40 5.62 20.05 46.34
CA GLN A 40 4.77 21.21 46.66
C GLN A 40 5.35 22.07 47.79
N LEU A 41 6.11 21.50 48.73
CA LEU A 41 6.73 22.27 49.81
C LEU A 41 7.90 23.12 49.31
N ALA A 42 8.67 22.64 48.34
CA ALA A 42 9.70 23.43 47.66
C ALA A 42 9.05 24.55 46.82
N ILE A 43 8.01 24.22 46.04
CA ILE A 43 7.22 25.21 45.28
C ILE A 43 6.63 26.28 46.21
N ASP A 44 6.14 25.90 47.41
CA ASP A 44 5.59 26.87 48.37
C ASP A 44 6.65 27.83 48.93
N ALA A 45 7.90 27.37 49.07
CA ALA A 45 9.03 28.16 49.57
C ALA A 45 9.64 29.11 48.52
N ALA A 46 9.71 28.68 47.25
CA ALA A 46 10.38 29.40 46.16
C ALA A 46 9.79 30.78 45.84
N GLU A 47 10.61 31.73 45.39
CA GLU A 47 10.22 33.03 44.81
C GLU A 47 10.41 33.04 43.28
N ASP A 48 9.90 34.07 42.59
CA ASP A 48 9.99 34.15 41.12
C ASP A 48 11.47 34.18 40.64
N GLY A 49 11.81 33.27 39.73
CA GLY A 49 13.16 33.05 39.21
C GLY A 49 13.88 31.83 39.79
N ASP A 50 13.38 31.24 40.90
CA ASP A 50 14.00 30.09 41.56
C ASP A 50 13.80 28.76 40.81
N VAL A 51 14.62 27.77 41.18
CA VAL A 51 14.61 26.42 40.60
C VAL A 51 14.29 25.38 41.67
N VAL A 52 13.35 24.48 41.39
CA VAL A 52 13.06 23.28 42.19
C VAL A 52 13.59 22.06 41.45
N SER A 53 14.67 21.48 41.95
CA SER A 53 15.35 20.32 41.34
C SER A 53 14.95 19.03 42.07
N VAL A 54 14.24 18.16 41.36
CA VAL A 54 13.64 16.94 41.90
C VAL A 54 14.46 15.72 41.46
N ARG A 55 14.98 14.97 42.43
CA ARG A 55 15.74 13.75 42.18
C ARG A 55 14.85 12.58 41.74
N PRO A 56 15.41 11.58 41.02
CA PRO A 56 14.71 10.35 40.65
C PRO A 56 13.91 9.70 41.80
N GLY A 57 12.68 9.31 41.51
CA GLY A 57 11.74 8.75 42.47
C GLY A 57 10.28 8.92 42.05
N THR A 58 9.37 8.31 42.81
CA THR A 58 7.91 8.50 42.64
C THR A 58 7.36 9.38 43.77
N TYR A 59 6.73 10.47 43.39
CA TYR A 59 6.15 11.48 44.27
C TYR A 59 4.62 11.41 44.19
N PHE A 60 3.98 11.11 45.32
CA PHE A 60 2.53 10.91 45.41
C PHE A 60 1.82 12.19 45.88
N GLU A 61 1.78 13.19 45.00
CA GLU A 61 1.19 14.51 45.27
C GLU A 61 0.66 15.16 43.98
N THR A 62 -0.27 16.11 44.12
CA THR A 62 -0.58 17.10 43.07
C THR A 62 0.29 18.33 43.32
N ILE A 63 0.86 18.92 42.27
CA ILE A 63 1.60 20.18 42.37
C ILE A 63 0.84 21.36 41.72
N GLU A 64 0.89 22.52 42.36
CA GLU A 64 0.27 23.78 41.93
C GLU A 64 1.29 24.92 42.00
N PHE A 65 1.51 25.61 40.87
CA PHE A 65 2.53 26.67 40.72
C PHE A 65 2.14 28.00 41.40
N LYS A 66 0.85 28.23 41.66
CA LYS A 66 0.32 29.38 42.44
C LYS A 66 0.75 30.75 41.90
N GLY A 67 0.86 30.89 40.58
CA GLY A 67 1.21 32.13 39.89
C GLY A 67 2.72 32.43 39.85
N LYS A 68 3.57 31.51 40.30
CA LYS A 68 5.03 31.72 40.41
C LYS A 68 5.76 31.44 39.10
N ALA A 69 6.66 32.34 38.71
CA ALA A 69 7.57 32.20 37.58
C ALA A 69 8.82 31.40 37.99
N ILE A 70 8.66 30.09 38.22
CA ILE A 70 9.72 29.18 38.68
C ILE A 70 9.92 28.02 37.70
N THR A 71 11.12 27.43 37.72
CA THR A 71 11.40 26.18 37.01
C THR A 71 11.34 24.99 37.96
N VAL A 72 10.42 24.06 37.74
CA VAL A 72 10.41 22.75 38.40
C VAL A 72 10.98 21.73 37.43
N ARG A 73 12.13 21.13 37.75
CA ARG A 73 12.88 20.22 36.87
C ARG A 73 13.21 18.89 37.53
N SER A 74 13.18 17.82 36.76
CA SER A 74 13.75 16.51 37.12
C SER A 74 15.27 16.52 36.91
N THR A 75 16.03 15.91 37.81
CA THR A 75 17.48 15.69 37.63
C THR A 75 17.82 14.35 36.99
N GLY A 76 16.82 13.58 36.52
CA GLY A 76 17.02 12.26 35.89
C GLY A 76 16.09 11.97 34.72
N GLY A 77 15.46 12.99 34.14
CA GLY A 77 14.50 12.85 33.05
C GLY A 77 13.17 12.21 33.48
N PRO A 78 12.22 12.06 32.53
CA PRO A 78 10.84 11.70 32.84
C PRO A 78 10.68 10.24 33.27
N GLU A 79 11.44 9.31 32.67
CA GLU A 79 11.35 7.86 32.96
C GLU A 79 11.81 7.48 34.38
N SER A 80 12.52 8.37 35.08
CA SER A 80 13.02 8.11 36.45
C SER A 80 12.39 9.01 37.53
N THR A 81 11.67 10.06 37.16
CA THR A 81 11.06 11.02 38.09
C THR A 81 9.57 11.17 37.80
N VAL A 82 8.75 10.50 38.61
CA VAL A 82 7.31 10.32 38.39
C VAL A 82 6.51 11.12 39.42
N ILE A 83 5.55 11.92 38.95
CA ILE A 83 4.51 12.53 39.79
C ILE A 83 3.19 11.76 39.55
N ASN A 84 2.59 11.27 40.64
CA ASN A 84 1.52 10.28 40.60
C ASN A 84 0.34 10.66 41.50
N VAL A 85 -0.89 10.61 40.97
CA VAL A 85 -2.12 10.97 41.71
C VAL A 85 -3.13 9.80 41.79
N ALA A 86 -2.63 8.56 41.78
CA ALA A 86 -3.46 7.35 41.84
C ALA A 86 -4.46 7.37 43.02
N GLY A 87 -5.75 7.45 42.71
CA GLY A 87 -6.84 7.53 43.70
C GLY A 87 -6.97 8.87 44.44
N GLY A 88 -6.18 9.89 44.07
CA GLY A 88 -6.17 11.21 44.70
C GLY A 88 -7.34 12.11 44.33
N GLY A 89 -7.99 11.89 43.17
CA GLY A 89 -9.19 12.64 42.76
C GLY A 89 -8.91 14.05 42.25
N ASN A 90 -7.76 14.27 41.59
CA ASN A 90 -7.33 15.58 41.09
C ASN A 90 -6.45 15.44 39.83
N SER A 91 -6.03 16.57 39.25
CA SER A 91 -4.94 16.65 38.27
C SER A 91 -3.57 16.34 38.90
N VAL A 92 -2.57 16.00 38.08
CA VAL A 92 -1.16 15.85 38.52
C VAL A 92 -0.50 17.22 38.71
N VAL A 93 -0.71 18.13 37.75
CA VAL A 93 -0.15 19.49 37.74
C VAL A 93 -1.26 20.53 37.52
N VAL A 94 -1.19 21.65 38.24
CA VAL A 94 -2.18 22.72 38.21
C VAL A 94 -1.53 24.09 37.99
N PHE A 95 -1.99 24.79 36.93
CA PHE A 95 -1.74 26.20 36.64
C PHE A 95 -3.10 26.91 36.62
N ASN A 96 -3.32 27.86 37.54
CA ASN A 96 -4.65 28.43 37.80
C ASN A 96 -4.60 29.84 38.43
N ALA A 97 -3.49 30.56 38.25
CA ALA A 97 -3.23 31.85 38.87
C ALA A 97 -2.42 32.77 37.93
N GLU A 98 -2.81 32.80 36.64
CA GLU A 98 -2.21 33.65 35.59
C GLU A 98 -0.71 33.36 35.34
N GLU A 99 -0.26 32.10 35.52
CA GLU A 99 1.12 31.68 35.27
C GLU A 99 1.57 31.99 33.83
N GLY A 100 2.80 32.49 33.67
CA GLY A 100 3.40 32.84 32.37
C GLY A 100 4.36 31.77 31.83
N ARG A 101 4.99 32.04 30.68
CA ARG A 101 5.95 31.11 30.04
C ARG A 101 7.17 30.78 30.93
N ASP A 102 7.49 31.66 31.88
CA ASP A 102 8.57 31.49 32.86
C ASP A 102 8.19 30.50 34.00
N SER A 103 6.93 30.07 34.08
CA SER A 103 6.50 28.92 34.89
C SER A 103 6.75 27.64 34.09
N VAL A 104 7.85 26.95 34.39
CA VAL A 104 8.35 25.81 33.60
C VAL A 104 8.21 24.51 34.38
N ILE A 105 7.71 23.46 33.72
CA ILE A 105 7.86 22.07 34.18
C ILE A 105 8.68 21.28 33.16
N ASP A 106 9.71 20.58 33.65
CA ASP A 106 10.76 19.99 32.80
C ASP A 106 11.14 18.56 33.25
N GLY A 107 10.97 17.58 32.36
CA GLY A 107 11.55 16.25 32.53
C GLY A 107 10.82 15.30 33.47
N PHE A 108 9.48 15.34 33.58
CA PHE A 108 8.70 14.48 34.49
C PHE A 108 7.78 13.49 33.76
N GLU A 109 7.60 12.30 34.33
CA GLU A 109 6.40 11.50 34.06
C GLU A 109 5.24 12.00 34.95
N LEU A 110 4.09 12.29 34.33
CA LEU A 110 2.86 12.73 34.99
C LEU A 110 1.76 11.70 34.72
N ARG A 111 1.35 10.93 35.74
CA ARG A 111 0.38 9.83 35.54
C ARG A 111 -0.69 9.64 36.61
N GLU A 112 -1.71 8.87 36.22
CA GLU A 112 -2.87 8.43 37.02
C GLU A 112 -3.71 9.58 37.61
N GLY A 113 -3.59 10.79 37.06
CA GLY A 113 -4.44 11.93 37.39
C GLY A 113 -5.85 11.77 36.83
N THR A 114 -6.86 12.15 37.63
CA THR A 114 -8.29 12.01 37.29
C THR A 114 -8.97 13.32 36.91
N GLY A 115 -8.20 14.41 36.92
CA GLY A 115 -8.64 15.77 36.60
C GLY A 115 -9.17 16.53 37.81
N ASN A 116 -9.08 17.86 37.73
CA ASN A 116 -9.61 18.78 38.72
C ASN A 116 -11.13 18.83 38.59
N CYS A 117 -11.84 18.38 39.63
CA CYS A 117 -13.29 18.18 39.61
C CYS A 117 -14.07 19.32 40.27
N ASP A 118 -15.10 19.81 39.59
CA ASP A 118 -16.20 20.54 40.22
C ASP A 118 -17.28 19.59 40.78
N LEU A 119 -18.52 20.07 40.97
CA LEU A 119 -19.62 19.24 41.48
C LEU A 119 -20.06 18.10 40.53
N PHE A 120 -19.75 18.18 39.23
CA PHE A 120 -20.22 17.22 38.22
C PHE A 120 -19.21 16.91 37.10
N PHE A 121 -18.20 17.75 36.87
CA PHE A 121 -17.27 17.66 35.74
C PHE A 121 -15.81 17.71 36.20
N CYS A 122 -14.95 16.86 35.63
CA CYS A 122 -13.52 16.83 35.91
C CYS A 122 -12.72 17.15 34.65
N TYR A 123 -11.71 18.01 34.78
CA TYR A 123 -10.96 18.62 33.68
C TYR A 123 -9.45 18.39 33.85
N GLY A 124 -8.73 18.10 32.76
CA GLY A 124 -7.27 18.08 32.72
C GLY A 124 -6.63 16.99 33.58
N GLY A 125 -6.64 15.74 33.11
CA GLY A 125 -6.26 14.57 33.92
C GLY A 125 -4.83 14.64 34.43
N GLY A 126 -3.87 14.80 33.51
CA GLY A 126 -2.48 15.09 33.86
C GLY A 126 -2.32 16.53 34.29
N ILE A 127 -2.64 17.47 33.40
CA ILE A 127 -2.41 18.91 33.60
C ILE A 127 -3.71 19.70 33.49
N PHE A 128 -3.99 20.57 34.46
CA PHE A 128 -5.06 21.56 34.39
C PHE A 128 -4.47 22.97 34.28
N CYS A 129 -4.83 23.69 33.21
CA CYS A 129 -4.34 25.02 32.88
C CYS A 129 -5.51 25.99 32.64
N ASN A 130 -5.74 26.92 33.57
CA ASN A 130 -6.81 27.92 33.46
C ASN A 130 -6.26 29.35 33.53
N GLU A 131 -6.51 30.12 32.47
CA GLU A 131 -6.05 31.51 32.29
C GLU A 131 -4.52 31.67 32.42
N ALA A 132 -3.78 30.59 32.16
CA ALA A 132 -2.33 30.45 32.30
C ALA A 132 -1.65 30.03 30.97
N SER A 133 -0.36 30.32 30.84
CA SER A 133 0.45 30.10 29.64
C SER A 133 1.86 29.53 29.97
N PRO A 134 1.96 28.40 30.70
CA PRO A 134 3.23 27.82 31.13
C PRO A 134 4.04 27.22 29.97
N THR A 135 5.30 26.90 30.24
CA THR A 135 6.13 26.06 29.36
C THR A 135 6.20 24.64 29.92
N ILE A 136 5.84 23.65 29.14
CA ILE A 136 5.84 22.23 29.51
C ILE A 136 6.80 21.52 28.56
N ARG A 137 7.90 20.95 29.06
CA ARG A 137 8.89 20.33 28.17
C ARG A 137 9.51 19.04 28.69
N ASN A 138 9.94 18.18 27.77
CA ASN A 138 10.58 16.89 28.06
C ASN A 138 9.76 15.96 28.98
N CYS A 139 8.43 16.13 29.03
CA CYS A 139 7.54 15.40 29.96
C CYS A 139 6.83 14.23 29.27
N ILE A 140 6.52 13.19 30.05
CA ILE A 140 5.67 12.06 29.63
C ILE A 140 4.35 12.17 30.40
N ILE A 141 3.28 12.57 29.73
CA ILE A 141 1.93 12.68 30.26
C ILE A 141 1.18 11.41 29.88
N ARG A 142 1.09 10.42 30.78
CA ARG A 142 0.52 9.11 30.45
C ARG A 142 -0.51 8.57 31.44
N ASP A 143 -1.39 7.70 30.96
CA ASP A 143 -2.41 7.01 31.78
C ASP A 143 -3.31 7.94 32.62
N ASN A 144 -3.48 9.19 32.19
CA ASN A 144 -4.37 10.14 32.85
C ASN A 144 -5.78 10.06 32.26
N ALA A 145 -6.80 10.19 33.11
CA ALA A 145 -8.17 9.91 32.68
C ALA A 145 -9.23 10.79 33.35
N THR A 146 -9.83 11.70 32.60
CA THR A 146 -10.92 12.57 33.08
C THR A 146 -12.29 11.97 32.81
N THR A 147 -13.30 12.48 33.53
CA THR A 147 -14.70 12.21 33.25
C THR A 147 -15.29 13.14 32.18
N PHE A 148 -14.66 14.27 31.87
CA PHE A 148 -15.22 15.25 30.94
C PHE A 148 -14.25 15.60 29.80
N ASP A 149 -13.43 16.64 29.96
CA ASP A 149 -12.55 17.16 28.91
C ASP A 149 -11.07 17.09 29.30
N GLY A 150 -10.20 16.87 28.30
CA GLY A 150 -8.74 16.94 28.45
C GLY A 150 -8.18 15.78 29.27
N GLY A 151 -8.10 14.58 28.71
CA GLY A 151 -7.59 13.39 29.40
C GLY A 151 -6.15 13.58 29.89
N GLY A 152 -5.25 14.02 29.01
CA GLY A 152 -3.88 14.41 29.35
C GLY A 152 -3.79 15.83 29.89
N MET A 153 -4.34 16.81 29.17
CA MET A 153 -4.36 18.22 29.58
C MET A 153 -5.65 18.95 29.19
N TYR A 154 -6.10 19.85 30.05
CA TYR A 154 -7.16 20.82 29.76
C TYR A 154 -6.61 22.25 29.85
N VAL A 155 -6.88 23.05 28.81
CA VAL A 155 -6.49 24.45 28.70
C VAL A 155 -7.73 25.32 28.49
N ARG A 156 -7.86 26.39 29.28
CA ARG A 156 -8.92 27.37 29.15
C ARG A 156 -8.35 28.78 29.10
N GLN A 157 -8.58 29.48 27.99
CA GLN A 157 -8.13 30.86 27.77
C GLN A 157 -6.61 31.07 28.00
N GLY A 158 -5.83 30.01 27.76
CA GLY A 158 -4.38 29.97 27.98
C GLY A 158 -3.59 29.94 26.67
N SER A 159 -2.28 30.11 26.77
CA SER A 159 -1.34 30.03 25.64
C SER A 159 -0.07 29.22 25.99
N PRO A 160 -0.19 27.96 26.45
CA PRO A 160 0.95 27.14 26.81
C PRO A 160 1.83 26.81 25.58
N VAL A 161 3.11 26.62 25.85
CA VAL A 161 4.10 26.08 24.91
C VAL A 161 4.47 24.68 25.36
N ILE A 162 4.48 23.73 24.44
CA ILE A 162 4.79 22.33 24.73
C ILE A 162 5.86 21.83 23.77
N GLU A 163 6.96 21.35 24.34
CA GLU A 163 8.17 20.98 23.59
C GLU A 163 8.63 19.58 24.00
N ASN A 164 8.91 18.70 23.04
CA ASN A 164 9.50 17.37 23.28
C ASN A 164 8.72 16.51 24.31
N CYS A 165 7.40 16.68 24.37
CA CYS A 165 6.54 15.95 25.31
C CYS A 165 5.83 14.77 24.64
N ARG A 166 5.52 13.74 25.44
CA ARG A 166 4.72 12.59 25.01
C ARG A 166 3.38 12.57 25.75
N PHE A 167 2.28 12.46 25.02
CA PHE A 167 0.94 12.22 25.55
C PHE A 167 0.53 10.80 25.16
N GLU A 168 0.50 9.89 26.13
CA GLU A 168 0.35 8.44 25.87
C GLU A 168 -0.84 7.85 26.63
N GLY A 169 -1.76 7.19 25.94
CA GLY A 169 -2.87 6.44 26.57
C GLY A 169 -3.85 7.27 27.40
N ASN A 170 -3.88 8.61 27.24
CA ASN A 170 -4.76 9.46 28.04
C ASN A 170 -6.22 9.38 27.56
N VAL A 171 -7.19 9.48 28.48
CA VAL A 171 -8.60 9.16 28.20
C VAL A 171 -9.57 10.23 28.71
N ALA A 172 -10.33 10.85 27.80
CA ALA A 172 -11.50 11.68 28.15
C ALA A 172 -12.79 10.81 28.05
N LYS A 173 -13.21 10.23 29.19
CA LYS A 173 -14.13 9.08 29.22
C LYS A 173 -15.54 9.32 28.65
N TRP A 174 -16.07 10.55 28.74
CA TRP A 174 -17.43 10.86 28.29
C TRP A 174 -17.52 12.00 27.28
N TYR A 175 -16.51 12.88 27.22
CA TYR A 175 -16.50 14.04 26.35
C TYR A 175 -15.21 14.11 25.51
N GLN A 176 -14.41 15.18 25.54
CA GLN A 176 -13.59 15.55 24.38
C GLN A 176 -12.11 15.82 24.73
N GLY A 177 -11.22 15.74 23.72
CA GLY A 177 -9.78 15.96 23.91
C GLY A 177 -9.12 14.86 24.74
N GLY A 178 -8.82 13.72 24.12
CA GLY A 178 -8.19 12.57 24.80
C GLY A 178 -6.80 12.93 25.34
N GLY A 179 -5.92 13.43 24.47
CA GLY A 179 -4.65 14.03 24.87
C GLY A 179 -4.87 15.44 25.45
N ILE A 180 -5.25 16.39 24.60
CA ILE A 180 -5.42 17.81 24.96
C ILE A 180 -6.83 18.30 24.60
N TYR A 181 -7.43 19.09 25.49
CA TYR A 181 -8.57 19.95 25.19
C TYR A 181 -8.17 21.42 25.38
N ILE A 182 -8.43 22.29 24.40
CA ILE A 182 -8.27 23.75 24.54
C ILE A 182 -9.51 24.54 24.08
N ASP A 183 -9.98 25.45 24.94
CA ASP A 183 -11.09 26.38 24.67
C ASP A 183 -10.65 27.84 24.90
N GLY A 184 -10.46 28.55 23.79
CA GLY A 184 -9.91 29.90 23.72
C GLY A 184 -8.40 29.98 23.98
N GLY A 185 -7.75 30.98 23.36
CA GLY A 185 -6.32 31.25 23.48
C GLY A 185 -5.53 30.71 22.28
N SER A 186 -4.38 30.08 22.54
CA SER A 186 -3.55 29.43 21.52
C SER A 186 -2.84 28.19 22.09
N ILE A 187 -2.32 27.33 21.23
CA ILE A 187 -1.40 26.27 21.64
C ILE A 187 -0.28 26.11 20.61
N GLU A 188 0.93 25.94 21.12
CA GLU A 188 2.17 25.76 20.36
C GLU A 188 2.79 24.41 20.76
N LEU A 189 2.90 23.49 19.80
CA LEU A 189 3.43 22.14 19.98
C LEU A 189 4.65 21.95 19.07
N ARG A 190 5.77 21.51 19.65
CA ARG A 190 7.05 21.26 18.95
C ARG A 190 7.63 19.92 19.38
N GLY A 191 8.04 19.06 18.44
CA GLY A 191 8.70 17.78 18.78
C GLY A 191 7.82 16.83 19.63
N CYS A 192 6.49 16.98 19.61
CA CYS A 192 5.59 16.29 20.53
C CYS A 192 5.00 15.02 19.93
N ARG A 193 4.78 14.01 20.79
CA ARG A 193 4.19 12.72 20.42
C ARG A 193 2.83 12.53 21.08
N PHE A 194 1.83 12.09 20.32
CA PHE A 194 0.48 11.74 20.81
C PHE A 194 0.16 10.30 20.41
N VAL A 195 0.22 9.37 21.36
CA VAL A 195 0.05 7.93 21.09
C VAL A 195 -1.15 7.36 21.84
N GLY A 196 -2.07 6.74 21.13
CA GLY A 196 -3.14 5.95 21.74
C GLY A 196 -4.10 6.74 22.65
N ASN A 197 -4.15 8.06 22.55
CA ASN A 197 -5.07 8.87 23.34
C ASN A 197 -6.49 8.71 22.81
N SER A 198 -7.48 8.73 23.71
CA SER A 198 -8.87 8.44 23.32
C SER A 198 -9.93 9.31 24.00
N CYS A 199 -11.01 9.57 23.27
CA CYS A 199 -12.19 10.23 23.80
C CYS A 199 -13.48 9.73 23.12
N ASN A 200 -14.62 9.89 23.80
CA ASN A 200 -15.93 9.56 23.23
C ASN A 200 -16.48 10.68 22.32
N GLY A 201 -15.92 11.89 22.41
CA GLY A 201 -16.23 13.05 21.59
C GLY A 201 -15.23 13.25 20.45
N GLY A 202 -14.86 14.51 20.17
CA GLY A 202 -13.89 14.86 19.14
C GLY A 202 -12.50 15.16 19.71
N GLY A 203 -11.47 14.99 18.87
CA GLY A 203 -10.07 15.21 19.20
C GLY A 203 -9.50 14.09 20.08
N GLY A 204 -9.14 12.95 19.49
CA GLY A 204 -8.49 11.86 20.23
C GLY A 204 -7.13 12.30 20.78
N GLY A 205 -6.30 12.89 19.91
CA GLY A 205 -5.09 13.61 20.30
C GLY A 205 -5.41 15.00 20.87
N ILE A 206 -5.93 15.92 20.05
CA ILE A 206 -6.20 17.32 20.40
C ILE A 206 -7.62 17.72 19.95
N LEU A 207 -8.36 18.40 20.83
CA LEU A 207 -9.50 19.24 20.44
C LEU A 207 -9.20 20.72 20.72
N ALA A 208 -9.39 21.58 19.72
CA ALA A 208 -9.27 23.02 19.84
C ALA A 208 -10.55 23.76 19.39
N LYS A 209 -11.00 24.72 20.21
CA LYS A 209 -12.17 25.57 19.92
C LYS A 209 -11.84 27.05 20.05
N PHE A 210 -12.14 27.82 19.01
CA PHE A 210 -11.96 29.27 18.93
C PHE A 210 -10.53 29.71 19.29
N THR A 211 -9.55 28.93 18.82
CA THR A 211 -8.16 28.91 19.27
C THR A 211 -7.22 28.85 18.05
N THR A 212 -6.03 29.46 18.17
CA THR A 212 -4.96 29.24 17.17
C THR A 212 -4.13 28.02 17.55
N VAL A 213 -3.94 27.10 16.60
CA VAL A 213 -3.18 25.86 16.80
C VAL A 213 -1.94 25.88 15.91
N LEU A 214 -0.76 25.70 16.50
CA LEU A 214 0.50 25.48 15.81
C LEU A 214 1.06 24.11 16.20
N VAL A 215 1.33 23.28 15.19
CA VAL A 215 1.92 21.95 15.32
C VAL A 215 3.12 21.88 14.40
N GLU A 216 4.32 21.73 14.94
CA GLU A 216 5.56 21.61 14.15
C GLU A 216 6.34 20.39 14.64
N ASP A 217 6.79 19.54 13.71
CA ASP A 217 7.61 18.34 13.97
C ASP A 217 7.00 17.37 15.00
N CYS A 218 5.69 17.10 14.88
CA CYS A 218 4.94 16.28 15.84
C CYS A 218 4.40 14.98 15.21
N GLU A 219 4.20 13.95 16.05
CA GLU A 219 3.61 12.66 15.66
C GLU A 219 2.29 12.42 16.38
N PHE A 220 1.26 12.05 15.62
CA PHE A 220 -0.05 11.61 16.12
C PHE A 220 -0.32 10.19 15.62
N THR A 221 -0.18 9.21 16.51
CA THR A 221 -0.28 7.78 16.16
C THR A 221 -1.37 7.07 16.95
N ALA A 222 -2.26 6.36 16.24
CA ALA A 222 -3.30 5.51 16.81
C ALA A 222 -4.26 6.20 17.81
N ASN A 223 -4.48 7.51 17.68
CA ASN A 223 -5.44 8.24 18.53
C ASN A 223 -6.89 8.00 18.06
N VAL A 224 -7.84 7.94 19.01
CA VAL A 224 -9.21 7.50 18.74
C VAL A 224 -10.26 8.48 19.26
N ALA A 225 -11.11 8.98 18.36
CA ALA A 225 -12.24 9.85 18.67
C ALA A 225 -13.58 9.17 18.38
N GLY A 226 -14.52 9.17 19.33
CA GLY A 226 -15.89 8.70 19.10
C GLY A 226 -16.70 9.56 18.12
N ALA A 227 -16.26 10.80 17.87
CA ALA A 227 -16.82 11.73 16.88
C ALA A 227 -15.78 12.12 15.81
N ASN A 228 -15.32 13.36 15.75
CA ASN A 228 -14.44 13.88 14.68
C ASN A 228 -12.99 14.02 15.14
N GLY A 229 -12.04 14.03 14.20
CA GLY A 229 -10.62 14.29 14.45
C GLY A 229 -10.00 13.22 15.34
N GLY A 230 -9.62 12.09 14.75
CA GLY A 230 -8.96 11.00 15.49
C GLY A 230 -7.67 11.50 16.13
N ALA A 231 -6.83 12.20 15.35
CA ALA A 231 -5.73 13.00 15.91
C ALA A 231 -6.22 14.38 16.36
N VAL A 232 -6.72 15.22 15.45
CA VAL A 232 -6.97 16.65 15.72
C VAL A 232 -8.38 17.05 15.27
N ASP A 233 -9.18 17.66 16.15
CA ASP A 233 -10.42 18.37 15.83
C ASP A 233 -10.19 19.87 16.15
N ALA A 234 -10.21 20.75 15.16
CA ALA A 234 -9.99 22.19 15.32
C ALA A 234 -11.15 22.98 14.73
N THR A 235 -11.75 23.91 15.50
CA THR A 235 -12.92 24.67 15.04
C THR A 235 -12.87 26.15 15.43
N GLY A 236 -13.25 27.03 14.49
CA GLY A 236 -13.45 28.47 14.72
C GLY A 236 -12.17 29.29 14.90
N GLY A 237 -11.02 28.79 14.44
CA GLY A 237 -9.72 29.44 14.56
C GLY A 237 -8.72 28.91 13.53
N SER A 238 -7.58 29.58 13.39
CA SER A 238 -6.53 29.20 12.43
C SER A 238 -5.73 27.98 12.90
N THR A 239 -5.32 27.13 11.97
CA THR A 239 -4.49 25.96 12.25
C THR A 239 -3.33 25.89 11.25
N THR A 240 -2.13 25.64 11.76
CA THR A 240 -0.92 25.44 10.96
C THR A 240 -0.22 24.18 11.44
N ILE A 241 0.09 23.28 10.52
CA ILE A 241 0.72 21.99 10.78
C ILE A 241 1.91 21.84 9.83
N ARG A 242 3.10 21.55 10.36
CA ARG A 242 4.35 21.36 9.60
C ARG A 242 5.14 20.13 10.02
N GLY A 243 5.86 19.49 9.09
CA GLY A 243 6.87 18.47 9.41
C GLY A 243 6.30 17.28 10.19
N SER A 244 4.99 17.04 10.13
CA SER A 244 4.26 16.24 11.12
C SER A 244 3.66 14.97 10.52
N LEU A 245 3.57 13.93 11.36
CA LEU A 245 3.04 12.61 11.03
C LEU A 245 1.66 12.40 11.68
N PHE A 246 0.69 11.93 10.90
CA PHE A 246 -0.65 11.53 11.35
C PHE A 246 -0.92 10.11 10.88
N ASP A 247 -0.70 9.12 11.75
CA ASP A 247 -0.70 7.71 11.39
C ASP A 247 -1.74 6.88 12.18
N PHE A 248 -2.48 5.99 11.50
CA PHE A 248 -3.46 5.07 12.09
C PHE A 248 -4.53 5.70 13.02
N ASN A 249 -4.83 7.01 12.90
CA ASN A 249 -5.83 7.64 13.77
C ASN A 249 -7.25 7.33 13.28
N ARG A 250 -8.18 7.13 14.22
CA ARG A 250 -9.54 6.70 13.92
C ARG A 250 -10.58 7.66 14.49
N CYS A 251 -11.60 7.98 13.71
CA CYS A 251 -12.75 8.75 14.16
C CYS A 251 -14.11 8.09 13.82
N GLY A 252 -15.09 8.29 14.71
CA GLY A 252 -16.46 7.80 14.53
C GLY A 252 -17.31 8.59 13.53
N THR A 253 -16.86 9.76 13.06
CA THR A 253 -17.61 10.59 12.09
C THR A 253 -16.81 11.25 11.00
N ARG A 254 -15.81 12.11 11.27
CA ARG A 254 -15.15 12.94 10.24
C ARG A 254 -13.70 13.30 10.56
N GLY A 255 -12.82 13.27 9.56
CA GLY A 255 -11.39 13.54 9.74
C GLY A 255 -10.74 12.45 10.60
N GLY A 256 -10.40 11.31 10.00
CA GLY A 256 -9.73 10.21 10.70
C GLY A 256 -8.42 10.69 11.32
N GLY A 257 -7.59 11.38 10.52
CA GLY A 257 -6.47 12.16 11.01
C GLY A 257 -6.97 13.50 11.58
N ILE A 258 -7.22 14.46 10.69
CA ILE A 258 -7.48 15.85 11.03
C ILE A 258 -8.89 16.27 10.60
N ARG A 259 -9.62 16.91 11.50
CA ARG A 259 -10.85 17.63 11.18
C ARG A 259 -10.67 19.10 11.49
N HIS A 260 -10.93 19.96 10.52
CA HIS A 260 -10.97 21.42 10.66
C HIS A 260 -12.38 21.97 10.39
N GLY A 261 -12.67 23.17 10.89
CA GLY A 261 -13.96 23.83 10.75
C GLY A 261 -13.88 25.34 10.94
N GLY A 262 -13.73 26.08 9.84
CA GLY A 262 -13.78 27.55 9.80
C GLY A 262 -12.46 28.25 10.13
N GLY A 263 -12.08 29.22 9.30
CA GLY A 263 -10.80 29.94 9.37
C GLY A 263 -9.72 29.33 8.45
N PRO A 264 -8.51 29.93 8.38
CA PRO A 264 -7.43 29.41 7.56
C PRO A 264 -6.82 28.13 8.13
N PHE A 265 -6.52 27.17 7.25
CA PHE A 265 -5.87 25.92 7.59
C PHE A 265 -4.72 25.63 6.60
N LEU A 266 -3.50 25.56 7.14
CA LEU A 266 -2.29 25.19 6.40
C LEU A 266 -1.75 23.84 6.89
N VAL A 267 -1.47 22.95 5.95
CA VAL A 267 -0.71 21.72 6.12
C VAL A 267 0.45 21.76 5.12
N GLU A 268 1.67 21.54 5.59
CA GLU A 268 2.92 21.76 4.83
C GLU A 268 3.94 20.71 5.28
N ASP A 269 4.66 20.05 4.36
CA ASP A 269 5.68 19.02 4.68
C ASP A 269 5.19 17.90 5.63
N CYS A 270 3.94 17.42 5.47
CA CYS A 270 3.33 16.44 6.38
C CYS A 270 3.07 15.08 5.73
N ARG A 271 3.06 14.03 6.57
CA ARG A 271 2.61 12.70 6.19
C ARG A 271 1.31 12.35 6.92
N ILE A 272 0.27 12.03 6.16
CA ILE A 272 -1.08 11.70 6.66
C ILE A 272 -1.42 10.31 6.14
N ALA A 273 -1.20 9.29 6.97
CA ALA A 273 -1.19 7.90 6.56
C ALA A 273 -2.21 7.04 7.34
N PHE A 274 -2.85 6.10 6.63
CA PHE A 274 -3.64 5.00 7.23
C PHE A 274 -4.75 5.42 8.22
N ASN A 275 -5.27 6.63 8.12
CA ASN A 275 -6.31 7.13 9.03
C ASN A 275 -7.73 6.65 8.60
N ASP A 276 -8.60 6.34 9.57
CA ASP A 276 -9.94 5.73 9.39
C ASP A 276 -11.04 6.69 9.86
N ALA A 277 -11.92 7.11 8.95
CA ALA A 277 -13.14 7.85 9.28
C ALA A 277 -14.39 7.03 8.97
N ARG A 278 -15.26 6.82 9.97
CA ARG A 278 -16.59 6.20 9.78
C ARG A 278 -17.63 7.11 9.09
N GLY A 279 -17.16 8.24 8.55
CA GLY A 279 -17.89 9.14 7.67
C GLY A 279 -16.89 9.85 6.76
N ASP A 280 -16.86 11.18 6.76
CA ASP A 280 -16.23 11.96 5.69
C ASP A 280 -14.78 12.39 6.01
N GLY A 281 -13.87 12.30 5.05
CA GLY A 281 -12.45 12.68 5.16
C GLY A 281 -11.64 11.69 5.99
N GLY A 282 -11.08 10.65 5.36
CA GLY A 282 -10.26 9.64 6.06
C GLY A 282 -8.98 10.26 6.60
N GLY A 283 -8.21 10.95 5.76
CA GLY A 283 -7.07 11.76 6.17
C GLY A 283 -7.51 13.09 6.78
N ILE A 284 -8.07 13.99 5.96
CA ILE A 284 -8.51 15.34 6.36
C ILE A 284 -9.98 15.57 6.04
N HIS A 285 -10.71 16.18 6.98
CA HIS A 285 -11.99 16.82 6.73
C HIS A 285 -11.94 18.32 7.02
N CYS A 286 -12.09 19.19 6.01
CA CYS A 286 -12.26 20.64 6.21
C CYS A 286 -13.70 21.09 5.90
N LYS A 287 -14.18 22.09 6.64
CA LYS A 287 -15.49 22.71 6.40
C LYS A 287 -15.46 24.22 6.67
N ASP A 288 -16.04 24.99 5.76
CA ASP A 288 -16.18 26.45 5.81
C ASP A 288 -14.83 27.18 6.05
N GLY A 289 -13.70 26.57 5.65
CA GLY A 289 -12.34 27.03 5.93
C GLY A 289 -11.42 26.91 4.72
N ASP A 290 -10.45 27.82 4.62
CA ASP A 290 -9.53 27.91 3.48
C ASP A 290 -8.37 26.94 3.69
N LEU A 291 -8.34 25.87 2.89
CA LEU A 291 -7.37 24.78 3.03
C LEU A 291 -6.25 24.93 2.01
N ARG A 292 -5.00 24.97 2.51
CA ARG A 292 -3.79 24.86 1.72
C ARG A 292 -3.01 23.63 2.17
N ILE A 293 -2.69 22.74 1.22
CA ILE A 293 -1.89 21.54 1.43
C ILE A 293 -0.69 21.63 0.49
N LEU A 294 0.51 21.65 1.05
CA LEU A 294 1.76 21.87 0.33
C LEU A 294 2.73 20.71 0.63
N ASP A 295 3.30 20.10 -0.40
CA ASP A 295 4.43 19.16 -0.29
C ASP A 295 4.18 18.00 0.71
N CYS A 296 2.95 17.47 0.73
CA CYS A 296 2.50 16.43 1.67
C CYS A 296 2.36 15.05 1.02
N ASP A 297 2.57 13.99 1.80
CA ASP A 297 2.21 12.61 1.47
C ASP A 297 0.91 12.20 2.18
N VAL A 298 -0.14 11.88 1.41
CA VAL A 298 -1.45 11.49 1.93
C VAL A 298 -1.82 10.12 1.38
N THR A 299 -1.52 9.09 2.17
CA THR A 299 -1.45 7.70 1.68
C THR A 299 -2.27 6.71 2.53
N GLY A 300 -3.05 5.85 1.87
CA GLY A 300 -3.71 4.71 2.54
C GLY A 300 -4.88 5.08 3.47
N ASN A 301 -5.42 6.30 3.39
CA ASN A 301 -6.50 6.74 4.27
C ASN A 301 -7.86 6.22 3.79
N VAL A 302 -8.75 5.91 4.74
CA VAL A 302 -10.05 5.29 4.47
C VAL A 302 -11.19 6.14 5.03
N ALA A 303 -12.15 6.45 4.17
CA ALA A 303 -13.42 7.05 4.55
C ALA A 303 -14.56 6.09 4.23
N TYR A 304 -15.42 5.81 5.22
CA TYR A 304 -16.70 5.13 4.95
C TYR A 304 -17.67 6.07 4.19
N GLY A 305 -17.64 7.36 4.52
CA GLY A 305 -18.44 8.41 3.89
C GLY A 305 -17.82 8.89 2.59
N LYS A 306 -17.50 10.18 2.50
CA LYS A 306 -16.91 10.85 1.32
C LYS A 306 -15.43 11.17 1.52
N GLY A 307 -14.63 11.17 0.44
CA GLY A 307 -13.26 11.70 0.47
C GLY A 307 -12.31 10.81 1.28
N GLY A 308 -11.76 9.76 0.66
CA GLY A 308 -10.83 8.83 1.32
C GLY A 308 -9.61 9.55 1.91
N GLY A 309 -8.88 10.30 1.08
CA GLY A 309 -7.82 11.21 1.54
C GLY A 309 -8.40 12.47 2.17
N PHE A 310 -9.17 13.24 1.38
CA PHE A 310 -9.65 14.56 1.76
C PHE A 310 -11.15 14.75 1.49
N HIS A 311 -11.85 15.42 2.41
CA HIS A 311 -13.19 15.99 2.18
C HIS A 311 -13.21 17.49 2.49
N VAL A 312 -13.66 18.32 1.55
CA VAL A 312 -13.79 19.77 1.71
C VAL A 312 -15.20 20.25 1.36
N ASP A 313 -15.87 20.89 2.33
CA ASP A 313 -17.27 21.34 2.23
C ASP A 313 -17.41 22.82 2.66
N GLY A 314 -17.33 23.73 1.68
CA GLY A 314 -17.35 25.19 1.89
C GLY A 314 -15.98 25.80 2.30
N GLY A 315 -15.77 27.06 1.92
CA GLY A 315 -14.50 27.81 2.03
C GLY A 315 -14.38 28.81 0.87
N ASP A 316 -13.41 29.73 0.91
CA ASP A 316 -13.15 30.67 -0.20
C ASP A 316 -12.17 30.06 -1.23
N GLN A 317 -11.26 29.15 -0.83
CA GLN A 317 -10.35 28.42 -1.73
C GLN A 317 -9.84 27.08 -1.14
N LEU A 318 -9.61 26.09 -2.02
CA LEU A 318 -8.76 24.92 -1.78
C LEU A 318 -7.53 24.97 -2.72
N LEU A 319 -6.33 24.91 -2.15
CA LEU A 319 -5.07 24.73 -2.88
C LEU A 319 -4.39 23.44 -2.43
N ILE A 320 -3.98 22.61 -3.40
CA ILE A 320 -3.12 21.45 -3.20
C ILE A 320 -1.94 21.59 -4.17
N GLU A 321 -0.71 21.70 -3.65
CA GLU A 321 0.51 21.86 -4.46
C GLU A 321 1.60 20.88 -4.00
N GLY A 322 2.32 20.26 -4.93
CA GLY A 322 3.46 19.38 -4.62
C GLY A 322 3.12 18.05 -3.92
N CYS A 323 1.83 17.70 -3.79
CA CYS A 323 1.39 16.60 -2.94
C CYS A 323 1.35 15.23 -3.64
N SER A 324 1.67 14.19 -2.87
CA SER A 324 1.40 12.78 -3.13
C SER A 324 0.05 12.39 -2.51
N VAL A 325 -0.86 11.81 -3.28
CA VAL A 325 -2.18 11.36 -2.81
C VAL A 325 -2.42 9.93 -3.30
N ARG A 326 -2.03 8.92 -2.51
CA ARG A 326 -1.93 7.53 -2.98
C ARG A 326 -2.75 6.52 -2.18
N ASN A 327 -3.30 5.49 -2.83
CA ASN A 327 -3.97 4.36 -2.15
C ASN A 327 -5.12 4.76 -1.19
N ASN A 328 -5.79 5.91 -1.39
CA ASN A 328 -6.87 6.34 -0.49
C ASN A 328 -8.23 5.80 -0.97
N THR A 329 -9.06 5.35 -0.03
CA THR A 329 -10.28 4.59 -0.34
C THR A 329 -11.52 5.24 0.27
N CYS A 330 -12.57 5.33 -0.54
CA CYS A 330 -13.90 5.82 -0.15
C CYS A 330 -14.91 4.67 -0.27
N GLU A 331 -15.24 3.99 0.84
CA GLU A 331 -15.91 2.66 0.81
C GLU A 331 -17.33 2.68 0.22
N VAL A 332 -18.16 3.70 0.53
CA VAL A 332 -19.57 3.74 0.06
C VAL A 332 -20.02 5.06 -0.58
N SER A 333 -19.09 5.96 -0.91
CA SER A 333 -19.38 7.21 -1.64
C SER A 333 -18.26 7.57 -2.61
N ASP A 334 -17.99 8.87 -2.78
CA ASP A 334 -17.28 9.41 -3.93
C ASP A 334 -15.99 10.15 -3.50
N GLY A 335 -15.03 10.28 -4.42
CA GLY A 335 -13.72 10.91 -4.21
C GLY A 335 -12.78 10.05 -3.39
N GLY A 336 -11.92 9.24 -4.03
CA GLY A 336 -10.97 8.37 -3.31
C GLY A 336 -9.85 9.19 -2.69
N GLY A 337 -9.15 9.97 -3.51
CA GLY A 337 -8.17 10.95 -3.04
C GLY A 337 -8.83 12.19 -2.44
N LEU A 338 -9.67 12.88 -3.21
CA LEU A 338 -10.33 14.14 -2.83
C LEU A 338 -11.82 14.13 -3.20
N LEU A 339 -12.67 14.55 -2.27
CA LEU A 339 -13.99 15.10 -2.60
C LEU A 339 -14.11 16.56 -2.15
N VAL A 340 -14.60 17.41 -3.05
CA VAL A 340 -14.81 18.83 -2.79
C VAL A 340 -16.17 19.33 -3.28
N ALA A 341 -16.83 20.11 -2.43
CA ALA A 341 -18.16 20.67 -2.67
C ALA A 341 -18.19 22.18 -2.45
N ASP A 342 -18.78 22.92 -3.40
CA ASP A 342 -19.08 24.36 -3.36
C ASP A 342 -17.86 25.34 -3.26
N VAL A 343 -16.61 24.85 -3.26
CA VAL A 343 -15.35 25.65 -3.14
C VAL A 343 -14.59 25.72 -4.49
N PRO A 344 -13.88 26.83 -4.80
CA PRO A 344 -12.89 26.89 -5.89
C PRO A 344 -11.67 26.01 -5.61
N VAL A 345 -11.15 25.32 -6.62
CA VAL A 345 -10.12 24.28 -6.45
C VAL A 345 -8.92 24.55 -7.34
N GLU A 346 -7.73 24.44 -6.79
CA GLU A 346 -6.46 24.53 -7.50
C GLU A 346 -5.55 23.35 -7.10
N ILE A 347 -5.19 22.51 -8.08
CA ILE A 347 -4.29 21.36 -7.93
C ILE A 347 -3.08 21.60 -8.83
N ARG A 348 -1.87 21.59 -8.26
CA ARG A 348 -0.61 21.94 -8.96
C ARG A 348 0.51 20.96 -8.66
N SER A 349 1.13 20.39 -9.69
CA SER A 349 2.33 19.55 -9.51
C SER A 349 2.11 18.40 -8.51
N CYS A 350 0.91 17.82 -8.52
CA CYS A 350 0.52 16.74 -7.61
C CYS A 350 0.44 15.40 -8.34
N GLU A 351 0.63 14.32 -7.59
CA GLU A 351 0.38 12.95 -8.05
C GLU A 351 -0.80 12.36 -7.29
N PHE A 352 -1.77 11.81 -8.02
CA PHE A 352 -2.86 11.01 -7.48
C PHE A 352 -2.74 9.59 -8.03
N SER A 353 -2.41 8.61 -7.19
CA SER A 353 -2.30 7.20 -7.61
C SER A 353 -3.21 6.27 -6.82
N ASP A 354 -3.71 5.20 -7.45
CA ASP A 354 -4.31 4.05 -6.75
C ASP A 354 -5.49 4.38 -5.82
N ASN A 355 -6.15 5.53 -6.02
CA ASN A 355 -7.27 5.93 -5.19
C ASN A 355 -8.57 5.30 -5.70
N GLU A 356 -9.40 4.78 -4.80
CA GLU A 356 -10.65 4.07 -5.14
C GLU A 356 -11.87 4.74 -4.49
N ALA A 357 -12.92 4.93 -5.28
CA ALA A 357 -14.24 5.38 -4.82
C ALA A 357 -15.35 4.88 -5.75
N HIS A 358 -16.62 5.13 -5.41
CA HIS A 358 -17.71 4.92 -6.36
C HIS A 358 -17.58 5.82 -7.60
N LYS A 359 -17.15 7.07 -7.44
CA LYS A 359 -17.09 8.14 -8.45
C LYS A 359 -15.88 9.02 -8.23
N GLY A 360 -15.20 9.45 -9.30
CA GLY A 360 -14.00 10.29 -9.19
C GLY A 360 -12.94 9.59 -8.36
N GLY A 361 -12.35 8.51 -8.88
CA GLY A 361 -11.44 7.65 -8.12
C GLY A 361 -10.31 8.44 -7.48
N ALA A 362 -9.68 9.36 -8.22
CA ALA A 362 -8.80 10.37 -7.63
C ALA A 362 -9.60 11.55 -7.02
N VAL A 363 -10.41 12.24 -7.82
CA VAL A 363 -11.07 13.49 -7.43
C VAL A 363 -12.53 13.53 -7.88
N HIS A 364 -13.43 13.86 -6.97
CA HIS A 364 -14.79 14.28 -7.29
C HIS A 364 -15.00 15.74 -6.87
N ALA A 365 -15.22 16.62 -7.84
CA ALA A 365 -15.54 18.02 -7.59
C ALA A 365 -16.94 18.35 -8.13
N TYR A 366 -17.83 18.83 -7.27
CA TYR A 366 -19.19 19.21 -7.65
C TYR A 366 -19.67 20.48 -6.96
N GLY A 367 -20.65 21.16 -7.57
CA GLY A 367 -21.26 22.35 -6.98
C GLY A 367 -20.36 23.59 -6.93
N ALA A 368 -19.09 23.46 -7.34
CA ALA A 368 -18.07 24.51 -7.30
C ALA A 368 -18.64 25.86 -7.76
N SER A 369 -18.62 26.83 -6.84
CA SER A 369 -19.14 28.18 -7.06
C SER A 369 -18.13 29.09 -7.80
N GLY A 370 -16.92 28.57 -8.03
CA GLY A 370 -15.82 29.20 -8.77
C GLY A 370 -15.06 28.18 -9.63
N PRO A 371 -13.84 28.52 -10.10
CA PRO A 371 -13.06 27.68 -11.00
C PRO A 371 -12.53 26.40 -10.35
N ILE A 372 -12.34 25.38 -11.20
CA ILE A 372 -11.50 24.20 -10.91
C ILE A 372 -10.30 24.26 -11.86
N LEU A 373 -9.10 24.29 -11.31
CA LEU A 373 -7.83 24.36 -12.03
C LEU A 373 -6.97 23.16 -11.66
N VAL A 374 -6.51 22.41 -12.67
CA VAL A 374 -5.59 21.27 -12.51
C VAL A 374 -4.40 21.49 -13.43
N VAL A 375 -3.19 21.59 -12.89
CA VAL A 375 -1.98 22.00 -13.61
C VAL A 375 -0.82 21.08 -13.29
N GLY A 376 -0.07 20.63 -14.30
CA GLY A 376 1.21 19.94 -14.08
C GLY A 376 1.10 18.65 -13.27
N SER A 377 -0.08 18.02 -13.23
CA SER A 377 -0.41 16.96 -12.26
C SER A 377 -0.64 15.61 -12.96
N THR A 378 -0.36 14.51 -12.26
CA THR A 378 -0.46 13.15 -12.77
C THR A 378 -1.54 12.35 -12.04
N PHE A 379 -2.29 11.55 -12.78
CA PHE A 379 -3.37 10.72 -12.27
C PHE A 379 -3.19 9.29 -12.80
N THR A 380 -2.77 8.36 -11.94
CA THR A 380 -2.33 7.02 -12.35
C THR A 380 -3.09 5.91 -11.62
N ARG A 381 -3.69 4.95 -12.35
CA ARG A 381 -4.35 3.76 -11.75
C ARG A 381 -5.47 4.07 -10.74
N ASN A 382 -6.14 5.21 -10.86
CA ASN A 382 -7.29 5.54 -10.00
C ASN A 382 -8.58 4.91 -10.52
N ARG A 383 -9.50 4.57 -9.62
CA ARG A 383 -10.60 3.65 -9.91
C ARG A 383 -11.96 4.12 -9.41
N ALA A 384 -12.94 4.15 -10.31
CA ALA A 384 -14.34 4.45 -10.03
C ALA A 384 -15.23 3.19 -10.15
N VAL A 385 -15.49 2.51 -9.03
CA VAL A 385 -16.04 1.13 -8.99
C VAL A 385 -17.55 1.00 -9.23
N LEU A 386 -18.32 2.08 -9.16
CA LEU A 386 -19.79 2.07 -9.39
C LEU A 386 -20.33 3.22 -10.28
N GLY A 387 -19.48 4.19 -10.59
CA GLY A 387 -19.86 5.49 -11.14
C GLY A 387 -18.90 5.91 -12.25
N ASN A 388 -18.66 7.22 -12.41
CA ASN A 388 -17.94 7.79 -13.57
C ASN A 388 -16.59 8.40 -13.13
N GLY A 389 -15.72 8.70 -14.09
CA GLY A 389 -14.46 9.41 -13.86
C GLY A 389 -13.47 8.58 -13.05
N GLY A 390 -12.71 7.69 -13.70
CA GLY A 390 -11.74 6.85 -12.98
C GLY A 390 -10.69 7.70 -12.25
N ALA A 391 -10.19 8.77 -12.87
CA ALA A 391 -9.49 9.84 -12.16
C ALA A 391 -10.45 10.93 -11.66
N LEU A 392 -11.06 11.69 -12.58
CA LEU A 392 -11.80 12.92 -12.27
C LEU A 392 -13.29 12.80 -12.61
N GLU A 393 -14.18 13.01 -11.64
CA GLU A 393 -15.58 13.37 -11.91
C GLU A 393 -15.79 14.86 -11.58
N LEU A 394 -16.12 15.67 -12.59
CA LEU A 394 -16.20 17.14 -12.47
C LEU A 394 -17.57 17.67 -12.90
N SER A 395 -18.14 18.55 -12.07
CA SER A 395 -19.39 19.26 -12.38
C SER A 395 -19.51 20.65 -11.75
N SER A 396 -20.20 21.56 -12.45
CA SER A 396 -20.30 22.99 -12.14
C SER A 396 -18.98 23.78 -12.25
N GLY A 397 -19.09 25.11 -12.27
CA GLY A 397 -17.96 26.02 -12.47
C GLY A 397 -17.43 26.08 -13.92
N PRO A 398 -16.44 26.92 -14.19
CA PRO A 398 -15.49 26.76 -15.29
C PRO A 398 -14.34 25.83 -14.88
N VAL A 399 -13.81 25.05 -15.82
CA VAL A 399 -12.77 24.05 -15.55
C VAL A 399 -11.64 24.18 -16.56
N ASP A 400 -10.42 24.42 -16.07
CA ASP A 400 -9.20 24.46 -16.86
C ASP A 400 -8.27 23.30 -16.39
N ILE A 401 -8.08 22.27 -17.22
CA ILE A 401 -7.10 21.17 -17.00
C ILE A 401 -5.94 21.39 -17.97
N VAL A 402 -4.74 21.61 -17.45
CA VAL A 402 -3.58 22.06 -18.21
C VAL A 402 -2.35 21.22 -17.87
N ASN A 403 -1.54 20.88 -18.87
CA ASN A 403 -0.22 20.25 -18.68
C ASN A 403 -0.22 18.99 -17.78
N SER A 404 -1.27 18.17 -17.87
CA SER A 404 -1.54 17.08 -16.90
C SER A 404 -1.66 15.72 -17.58
N GLY A 405 -1.25 14.66 -16.88
CA GLY A 405 -1.16 13.30 -17.39
C GLY A 405 -2.14 12.34 -16.73
N PHE A 406 -2.76 11.46 -17.51
CA PHE A 406 -3.80 10.52 -17.08
C PHE A 406 -3.50 9.11 -17.61
N PHE A 407 -3.23 8.20 -16.70
CA PHE A 407 -2.58 6.92 -16.96
C PHE A 407 -3.37 5.77 -16.30
N LEU A 408 -3.80 4.78 -17.08
CA LEU A 408 -4.41 3.52 -16.57
C LEU A 408 -5.59 3.71 -15.58
N ASN A 409 -6.34 4.81 -15.66
CA ASN A 409 -7.49 5.04 -14.78
C ASN A 409 -8.72 4.26 -15.29
N GLU A 410 -9.47 3.65 -14.37
CA GLU A 410 -10.57 2.71 -14.69
C GLU A 410 -11.92 3.21 -14.17
N THR A 411 -12.97 3.07 -14.97
CA THR A 411 -14.36 3.31 -14.53
C THR A 411 -15.37 2.30 -15.09
N VAL A 412 -16.31 1.88 -14.24
CA VAL A 412 -17.42 1.00 -14.68
C VAL A 412 -18.57 1.75 -15.37
N ASP A 413 -18.50 3.07 -15.50
CA ASP A 413 -19.49 3.88 -16.24
C ASP A 413 -18.86 4.65 -17.41
N ASN A 414 -18.61 5.97 -17.32
CA ASN A 414 -18.09 6.76 -18.44
C ASN A 414 -16.92 7.66 -18.03
N GLY A 415 -16.00 7.92 -18.96
CA GLY A 415 -14.82 8.78 -18.77
C GLY A 415 -13.74 8.08 -17.95
N GLY A 416 -12.91 7.24 -18.58
CA GLY A 416 -11.93 6.40 -17.87
C GLY A 416 -10.93 7.21 -17.07
N ALA A 417 -10.37 8.26 -17.66
CA ALA A 417 -9.74 9.32 -16.88
C ALA A 417 -10.76 10.35 -16.39
N VAL A 418 -11.45 11.04 -17.32
CA VAL A 418 -12.18 12.27 -17.00
C VAL A 418 -13.65 12.20 -17.41
N LYS A 419 -14.54 12.39 -16.44
CA LYS A 419 -15.96 12.67 -16.66
C LYS A 419 -16.25 14.15 -16.37
N ALA A 420 -16.75 14.86 -17.39
CA ALA A 420 -17.09 16.27 -17.30
C ALA A 420 -18.58 16.49 -17.67
N ASN A 421 -19.40 16.92 -16.72
CA ASN A 421 -20.84 17.18 -16.95
C ASN A 421 -21.33 18.46 -16.23
N GLN A 422 -22.15 19.28 -16.88
CA GLN A 422 -22.72 20.52 -16.32
C GLN A 422 -21.69 21.62 -15.93
N ILE A 423 -20.66 21.83 -16.76
CA ILE A 423 -19.60 22.85 -16.68
C ILE A 423 -19.92 23.98 -17.68
N GLU A 424 -19.63 25.23 -17.33
CA GLU A 424 -19.95 26.39 -18.19
C GLU A 424 -18.98 26.57 -19.36
N ASP A 425 -17.68 26.41 -19.11
CA ASP A 425 -16.57 26.47 -20.08
C ASP A 425 -15.52 25.43 -19.61
N LEU A 426 -15.14 24.50 -20.49
CA LEU A 426 -14.14 23.47 -20.22
C LEU A 426 -12.95 23.63 -21.16
N VAL A 427 -11.77 23.74 -20.59
CA VAL A 427 -10.48 23.62 -21.30
C VAL A 427 -9.77 22.36 -20.82
N ILE A 428 -9.33 21.55 -21.77
CA ILE A 428 -8.32 20.52 -21.55
C ILE A 428 -7.22 20.83 -22.55
N ALA A 429 -6.04 21.22 -22.06
CA ALA A 429 -4.96 21.71 -22.91
C ALA A 429 -3.59 21.14 -22.51
N ASN A 430 -2.80 20.71 -23.50
CA ASN A 430 -1.46 20.18 -23.27
C ASN A 430 -1.43 18.91 -22.39
N CYS A 431 -2.47 18.07 -22.47
CA CYS A 431 -2.65 16.92 -21.58
C CYS A 431 -2.44 15.58 -22.29
N VAL A 432 -1.98 14.59 -21.52
CA VAL A 432 -1.71 13.21 -21.95
C VAL A 432 -2.75 12.26 -21.35
N PHE A 433 -3.30 11.36 -22.16
CA PHE A 433 -4.27 10.34 -21.75
C PHE A 433 -3.91 8.99 -22.37
N VAL A 434 -3.36 8.07 -21.57
CA VAL A 434 -2.89 6.75 -22.02
C VAL A 434 -3.48 5.61 -21.18
N GLY A 435 -3.95 4.55 -21.84
CA GLY A 435 -4.34 3.29 -21.18
C GLY A 435 -5.62 3.35 -20.32
N ASN A 436 -6.38 4.45 -20.35
CA ASN A 436 -7.55 4.61 -19.48
C ASN A 436 -8.76 3.83 -20.02
N GLN A 437 -9.59 3.30 -19.11
CA GLN A 437 -10.66 2.35 -19.44
C GLN A 437 -12.01 2.80 -18.89
N ALA A 438 -13.06 2.74 -19.72
CA ALA A 438 -14.43 3.03 -19.33
C ALA A 438 -15.42 2.01 -19.87
N TYR A 439 -16.28 1.42 -19.04
CA TYR A 439 -17.22 0.42 -19.56
C TYR A 439 -18.16 1.00 -20.65
N TRP A 440 -18.84 2.13 -20.42
CA TRP A 440 -19.88 2.62 -21.34
C TRP A 440 -19.42 3.60 -22.41
N ASN A 441 -18.76 4.71 -22.10
CA ASN A 441 -18.33 5.67 -23.13
C ASN A 441 -17.09 6.46 -22.70
N GLY A 442 -16.28 6.87 -23.68
CA GLY A 442 -15.14 7.77 -23.47
C GLY A 442 -14.03 7.11 -22.67
N GLY A 443 -13.25 6.22 -23.30
CA GLY A 443 -12.17 5.48 -22.62
C GLY A 443 -11.17 6.44 -21.95
N ALA A 444 -10.77 7.52 -22.63
CA ALA A 444 -10.05 8.61 -21.96
C ALA A 444 -11.03 9.55 -21.25
N MET A 445 -12.00 10.10 -21.99
CA MET A 445 -12.83 11.18 -21.48
C MET A 445 -14.26 11.18 -22.05
N ASP A 446 -15.21 11.53 -21.20
CA ASP A 446 -16.61 11.80 -21.55
C ASP A 446 -16.96 13.25 -21.16
N VAL A 447 -17.31 14.06 -22.16
CA VAL A 447 -17.54 15.50 -22.04
C VAL A 447 -18.94 15.87 -22.56
N HIS A 448 -19.87 16.14 -21.64
CA HIS A 448 -21.27 16.48 -21.95
C HIS A 448 -21.60 17.95 -21.60
N GLN A 449 -21.26 18.91 -22.48
CA GLN A 449 -21.27 20.35 -22.17
C GLN A 449 -21.89 21.28 -23.23
N GLY A 450 -21.88 22.59 -22.97
CA GLY A 450 -22.26 23.60 -23.96
C GLY A 450 -21.12 23.96 -24.92
N LEU A 451 -19.99 24.39 -24.37
CA LEU A 451 -18.74 24.69 -25.07
C LEU A 451 -17.61 23.94 -24.37
N HIS A 452 -16.78 23.24 -25.14
CA HIS A 452 -15.56 22.60 -24.64
C HIS A 452 -14.44 22.71 -25.66
N ARG A 453 -13.21 22.84 -25.17
CA ARG A 453 -11.98 23.04 -25.96
C ARG A 453 -10.96 22.01 -25.50
N ILE A 454 -10.75 20.97 -26.31
CA ILE A 454 -9.70 19.98 -26.12
C ILE A 454 -8.62 20.34 -27.15
N VAL A 455 -7.50 20.88 -26.68
CA VAL A 455 -6.47 21.45 -27.56
C VAL A 455 -5.09 20.91 -27.21
N ASN A 456 -4.34 20.43 -28.19
CA ASN A 456 -2.98 19.98 -27.98
C ASN A 456 -2.85 18.80 -27.01
N CYS A 457 -3.76 17.84 -27.09
CA CYS A 457 -3.75 16.65 -26.24
C CYS A 457 -3.27 15.41 -27.01
N THR A 458 -2.63 14.49 -26.28
CA THR A 458 -2.26 13.16 -26.77
C THR A 458 -3.17 12.13 -26.11
N VAL A 459 -3.95 11.39 -26.89
CA VAL A 459 -4.97 10.44 -26.43
C VAL A 459 -4.78 9.09 -27.13
N LEU A 460 -4.18 8.14 -26.43
CA LEU A 460 -3.70 6.87 -26.98
C LEU A 460 -4.14 5.67 -26.13
N ASP A 461 -4.47 4.55 -26.78
CA ASP A 461 -4.68 3.24 -26.12
C ASP A 461 -5.73 3.23 -25.01
N ASN A 462 -6.71 4.12 -25.09
CA ASN A 462 -7.83 4.13 -24.15
C ASN A 462 -8.97 3.22 -24.66
N GLU A 463 -9.72 2.57 -23.77
CA GLU A 463 -10.70 1.55 -24.17
C GLU A 463 -12.12 1.81 -23.63
N THR A 464 -13.15 1.47 -24.42
CA THR A 464 -14.52 1.37 -23.94
C THR A 464 -15.40 0.31 -24.63
N TYR A 465 -16.33 -0.32 -23.90
CA TYR A 465 -17.27 -1.28 -24.50
C TYR A 465 -18.34 -0.59 -25.38
N GLY A 466 -18.65 0.69 -25.14
CA GLY A 466 -19.67 1.42 -25.91
C GLY A 466 -19.11 2.32 -27.02
N ALA A 467 -18.96 3.62 -26.76
CA ALA A 467 -18.68 4.62 -27.80
C ALA A 467 -17.62 5.66 -27.44
N GLY A 468 -16.82 6.06 -28.43
CA GLY A 468 -15.73 7.02 -28.27
C GLY A 468 -14.55 6.40 -27.56
N GLY A 469 -13.71 5.66 -28.31
CA GLY A 469 -12.57 4.93 -27.75
C GLY A 469 -11.71 5.83 -26.84
N GLY A 470 -11.31 6.99 -27.35
CA GLY A 470 -10.64 8.03 -26.57
C GLY A 470 -11.65 9.04 -26.04
N ILE A 471 -12.31 9.75 -26.96
CA ILE A 471 -13.12 10.94 -26.64
C ILE A 471 -14.59 10.68 -26.97
N TYR A 472 -15.44 10.78 -25.95
CA TYR A 472 -16.89 10.85 -26.12
C TYR A 472 -17.39 12.26 -25.79
N GLY A 473 -18.13 12.88 -26.72
CA GLY A 473 -18.51 14.28 -26.60
C GLY A 473 -19.91 14.61 -27.09
N ASN A 474 -20.37 15.81 -26.77
CA ASN A 474 -21.54 16.40 -27.41
C ASN A 474 -21.14 17.61 -28.30
N VAL A 475 -22.06 18.52 -28.60
CA VAL A 475 -22.00 19.33 -29.82
C VAL A 475 -21.60 20.77 -29.54
N ASN A 476 -20.83 21.36 -30.46
CA ASN A 476 -20.08 22.61 -30.34
C ASN A 476 -18.77 22.49 -29.54
N GLY A 477 -18.24 21.26 -29.41
CA GLY A 477 -16.87 21.02 -28.99
C GLY A 477 -15.85 21.30 -30.08
N LEU A 478 -14.71 21.89 -29.70
CA LEU A 478 -13.49 21.98 -30.51
C LEU A 478 -12.52 20.90 -30.05
N VAL A 479 -12.02 20.09 -30.99
CA VAL A 479 -10.87 19.21 -30.80
C VAL A 479 -9.80 19.61 -31.81
N ALA A 480 -8.68 20.17 -31.34
CA ALA A 480 -7.69 20.78 -32.21
C ALA A 480 -6.23 20.55 -31.81
N ASN A 481 -5.32 20.44 -32.79
CA ASN A 481 -3.91 20.13 -32.58
C ASN A 481 -3.67 18.82 -31.79
N CYS A 482 -4.61 17.87 -31.80
CA CYS A 482 -4.54 16.65 -30.98
C CYS A 482 -4.05 15.42 -31.75
N ILE A 483 -3.42 14.49 -31.05
CA ILE A 483 -3.20 13.10 -31.48
C ILE A 483 -4.27 12.25 -30.78
N VAL A 484 -5.13 11.55 -31.54
CA VAL A 484 -6.15 10.65 -30.97
C VAL A 484 -6.15 9.33 -31.74
N ARG A 485 -5.44 8.31 -31.25
CA ARG A 485 -5.22 7.06 -32.00
C ARG A 485 -5.14 5.80 -31.15
N GLY A 486 -5.54 4.69 -31.78
CA GLY A 486 -5.40 3.35 -31.20
C GLY A 486 -6.30 3.15 -29.99
N ASN A 487 -7.33 3.98 -29.83
CA ASN A 487 -8.28 3.83 -28.74
C ASN A 487 -9.39 2.85 -29.19
N HIS A 488 -9.71 1.87 -28.35
CA HIS A 488 -10.63 0.80 -28.72
C HIS A 488 -12.07 1.10 -28.31
N ALA A 489 -13.03 0.83 -29.22
CA ALA A 489 -14.45 0.85 -28.88
C ALA A 489 -15.28 -0.12 -29.74
N MET A 490 -16.08 -0.98 -29.10
CA MET A 490 -16.77 -2.08 -29.80
C MET A 490 -17.88 -1.62 -30.77
N ARG A 491 -18.31 -0.35 -30.74
CA ARG A 491 -19.43 0.14 -31.57
C ARG A 491 -19.17 1.41 -32.39
N TRP A 492 -18.16 2.22 -32.06
CA TRP A 492 -17.96 3.57 -32.62
C TRP A 492 -16.48 3.98 -32.66
N PRO A 493 -16.08 4.96 -33.50
CA PRO A 493 -14.68 5.43 -33.66
C PRO A 493 -13.99 5.98 -32.39
N ASP A 494 -12.66 6.22 -32.51
CA ASP A 494 -11.78 6.90 -31.53
C ASP A 494 -12.44 8.13 -30.87
N VAL A 495 -13.12 8.95 -31.70
CA VAL A 495 -13.90 10.12 -31.28
C VAL A 495 -15.35 9.92 -31.70
N SER A 496 -16.30 10.03 -30.76
CA SER A 496 -17.72 9.79 -31.03
C SER A 496 -18.65 10.76 -30.27
N ASN A 497 -19.89 10.88 -30.75
CA ASN A 497 -20.94 11.68 -30.10
C ASN A 497 -22.28 10.93 -30.01
N ARG A 498 -23.29 11.60 -29.44
CA ARG A 498 -24.55 10.97 -28.98
C ARG A 498 -25.72 10.96 -29.99
N ASP A 499 -25.63 11.68 -31.11
CA ASP A 499 -26.75 11.85 -32.05
C ASP A 499 -26.28 11.83 -33.52
N GLU A 500 -26.92 11.00 -34.37
CA GLU A 500 -26.57 10.72 -35.79
C GLU A 500 -26.73 11.91 -36.78
N GLY A 501 -26.56 13.16 -36.35
CA GLY A 501 -26.74 14.36 -37.18
C GLY A 501 -26.08 15.64 -36.66
N TRP A 502 -25.12 15.52 -35.75
CA TRP A 502 -24.40 16.64 -35.15
C TRP A 502 -22.88 16.35 -35.22
N GLU A 503 -22.04 17.38 -35.28
CA GLU A 503 -20.62 17.26 -35.66
C GLU A 503 -19.71 17.90 -34.60
N ILE A 504 -18.59 17.25 -34.25
CA ILE A 504 -17.50 17.83 -33.45
C ILE A 504 -16.57 18.58 -34.41
N ASP A 505 -16.14 19.79 -34.03
CA ASP A 505 -15.24 20.61 -34.85
C ASP A 505 -13.80 20.10 -34.69
N LEU A 506 -13.45 19.10 -35.52
CA LEU A 506 -12.11 18.51 -35.60
C LEU A 506 -11.24 19.31 -36.57
N ARG A 507 -10.15 19.88 -36.05
CA ARG A 507 -9.20 20.66 -36.85
C ARG A 507 -7.76 20.27 -36.55
N TRP A 508 -6.92 20.21 -37.58
CA TRP A 508 -5.46 20.06 -37.41
C TRP A 508 -5.07 18.94 -36.44
N SER A 509 -5.84 17.85 -36.44
CA SER A 509 -5.73 16.75 -35.48
C SER A 509 -5.57 15.44 -36.23
N ASN A 510 -4.73 14.57 -35.70
CA ASN A 510 -4.44 13.26 -36.26
C ASN A 510 -5.28 12.20 -35.53
N VAL A 511 -6.40 11.81 -36.15
CA VAL A 511 -7.36 10.84 -35.61
C VAL A 511 -7.25 9.50 -36.36
N GLY A 512 -7.36 8.38 -35.65
CA GLY A 512 -7.30 7.03 -36.24
C GLY A 512 -8.54 6.69 -37.07
N GLU A 513 -9.69 6.55 -36.41
CA GLU A 513 -11.00 6.39 -37.05
C GLU A 513 -11.96 7.56 -36.74
N TRP A 514 -12.72 8.01 -37.74
CA TRP A 514 -13.72 9.09 -37.61
C TRP A 514 -14.91 8.89 -38.56
N ARG A 515 -16.09 9.40 -38.18
CA ARG A 515 -17.31 9.40 -39.02
C ARG A 515 -17.90 10.81 -39.21
N GLY A 516 -17.34 11.58 -40.14
CA GLY A 516 -17.86 12.88 -40.60
C GLY A 516 -17.03 13.48 -41.76
N GLU A 517 -17.59 14.42 -42.52
CA GLU A 517 -16.86 15.12 -43.62
C GLU A 517 -16.08 16.33 -43.06
N ALA A 518 -15.19 16.09 -42.10
CA ALA A 518 -14.44 17.16 -41.42
C ALA A 518 -13.35 17.77 -42.32
N LEU A 519 -13.46 19.08 -42.56
CA LEU A 519 -12.44 19.90 -43.24
C LEU A 519 -11.23 20.17 -42.31
N GLY A 520 -10.38 19.16 -42.09
CA GLY A 520 -9.14 19.36 -41.32
C GLY A 520 -8.53 18.13 -40.65
N ALA A 521 -9.16 16.95 -40.71
CA ALA A 521 -8.59 15.71 -40.17
C ALA A 521 -7.38 15.26 -41.00
N VAL A 522 -6.24 14.98 -40.34
CA VAL A 522 -5.03 14.51 -41.04
C VAL A 522 -4.90 12.99 -40.90
N VAL A 523 -5.10 12.28 -42.02
CA VAL A 523 -5.07 10.81 -42.06
C VAL A 523 -3.68 10.32 -42.49
N GLY A 524 -2.85 9.97 -41.50
CA GLY A 524 -1.45 9.53 -41.68
C GLY A 524 -1.10 8.13 -41.15
N ARG A 525 0.19 7.78 -41.22
CA ARG A 525 0.77 6.63 -40.49
C ARG A 525 0.98 6.96 -39.00
N SER A 526 1.19 5.92 -38.20
CA SER A 526 1.60 6.01 -36.79
C SER A 526 2.99 6.63 -36.64
N GLY A 527 3.28 7.16 -35.45
CA GLY A 527 4.63 7.56 -35.04
C GLY A 527 4.63 8.55 -33.88
N VAL A 528 4.34 8.07 -32.67
CA VAL A 528 5.04 8.57 -31.47
C VAL A 528 6.40 7.86 -31.37
N ALA A 529 7.37 8.43 -30.65
CA ALA A 529 8.76 7.97 -30.67
C ALA A 529 8.95 6.62 -29.95
N ASP A 530 8.35 6.46 -28.78
CA ASP A 530 8.17 5.18 -28.09
C ASP A 530 6.78 5.15 -27.45
N ARG A 531 6.01 4.11 -27.75
CA ARG A 531 4.62 3.93 -27.28
C ARG A 531 4.52 3.00 -26.07
N LEU A 532 5.57 2.23 -25.81
CA LEU A 532 5.59 1.21 -24.75
C LEU A 532 6.57 1.58 -23.64
N GLY A 533 7.46 2.54 -23.87
CA GLY A 533 8.46 2.99 -22.91
C GLY A 533 9.53 1.93 -22.58
N PRO A 534 10.50 2.29 -21.71
CA PRO A 534 11.49 1.38 -21.17
C PRO A 534 10.95 0.06 -20.60
N ASP A 535 9.83 0.09 -19.85
CA ASP A 535 9.26 -1.11 -19.22
C ASP A 535 8.41 -1.98 -20.16
N ARG A 536 8.14 -1.49 -21.38
CA ARG A 536 7.30 -2.07 -22.44
C ARG A 536 5.82 -2.17 -22.09
N MET A 537 5.34 -1.40 -21.12
CA MET A 537 3.95 -1.37 -20.68
C MET A 537 3.27 -0.05 -21.04
N VAL A 538 2.11 -0.14 -21.69
CA VAL A 538 1.33 1.06 -22.05
C VAL A 538 0.66 1.65 -20.82
N GLY A 539 0.79 2.95 -20.63
CA GLY A 539 0.12 3.73 -19.60
C GLY A 539 0.87 3.82 -18.29
N THR A 540 2.17 3.53 -18.25
CA THR A 540 3.00 3.65 -17.03
C THR A 540 3.59 5.04 -16.85
N GLY A 541 3.57 5.87 -17.90
CA GLY A 541 4.03 7.26 -17.88
C GLY A 541 5.53 7.44 -18.20
N ASP A 542 6.24 6.36 -18.55
CA ASP A 542 7.64 6.39 -19.00
C ASP A 542 7.77 6.48 -20.54
N GLU A 543 6.65 6.61 -21.27
CA GLU A 543 6.62 6.51 -22.72
C GLU A 543 7.11 7.78 -23.42
N ASP A 544 7.84 7.62 -24.53
CA ASP A 544 8.25 8.74 -25.39
C ASP A 544 7.15 9.12 -26.39
N LEU A 545 6.09 9.75 -25.85
CA LEU A 545 4.90 10.16 -26.60
C LEU A 545 5.12 11.30 -27.61
N ARG A 546 6.35 11.75 -27.81
CA ARG A 546 6.69 12.82 -28.77
C ARG A 546 6.34 12.40 -30.19
N ALA A 547 5.74 13.31 -30.95
CA ALA A 547 5.46 13.09 -32.36
C ALA A 547 6.75 12.89 -33.17
N THR A 548 6.82 11.82 -33.97
CA THR A 548 7.94 11.61 -34.91
C THR A 548 7.73 12.41 -36.19
N ALA A 549 8.82 12.74 -36.89
CA ALA A 549 8.81 13.42 -38.20
C ALA A 549 8.07 12.66 -39.33
N CYS A 550 7.54 11.46 -39.06
CA CYS A 550 6.70 10.67 -39.96
C CYS A 550 5.19 10.88 -39.74
N LEU A 551 4.79 11.56 -38.66
CA LEU A 551 3.40 11.88 -38.36
C LEU A 551 2.87 12.84 -39.44
N ALA A 552 1.91 12.38 -40.26
CA ALA A 552 1.36 13.24 -41.30
C ALA A 552 0.62 14.41 -40.63
N GLY A 553 1.06 15.63 -40.94
CA GLY A 553 0.52 16.84 -40.33
C GLY A 553 1.07 17.17 -38.95
N ILE A 554 2.30 16.73 -38.62
CA ILE A 554 3.05 17.27 -37.48
C ILE A 554 3.09 18.81 -37.54
N ASP A 555 3.51 19.38 -38.68
CA ASP A 555 3.51 20.84 -38.94
C ASP A 555 2.15 21.40 -39.38
N ALA A 556 1.03 20.70 -39.12
CA ALA A 556 -0.30 21.19 -39.51
C ALA A 556 -0.97 22.08 -38.45
N GLY A 557 -0.44 22.15 -37.22
CA GLY A 557 -1.07 22.81 -36.08
C GLY A 557 -1.25 24.34 -36.21
N ASP A 558 -2.30 24.86 -35.58
CA ASP A 558 -2.56 26.30 -35.46
C ASP A 558 -2.21 26.79 -34.04
N ALA A 559 -1.14 27.61 -33.94
CA ALA A 559 -0.67 28.20 -32.68
C ALA A 559 -1.70 29.12 -32.03
N MET A 560 -2.57 29.75 -32.82
CA MET A 560 -3.57 30.71 -32.33
C MET A 560 -4.74 30.02 -31.61
N LEU A 561 -4.79 28.69 -31.59
CA LEU A 561 -5.77 27.91 -30.82
C LEU A 561 -5.30 27.58 -29.40
N MET A 562 -4.01 27.70 -29.11
CA MET A 562 -3.53 27.50 -27.74
C MET A 562 -4.19 28.51 -26.81
N PRO A 563 -4.77 28.08 -25.68
CA PRO A 563 -5.30 29.00 -24.70
C PRO A 563 -4.15 29.81 -24.09
N ALA A 564 -4.49 31.00 -23.60
CA ALA A 564 -3.57 31.79 -22.79
C ALA A 564 -3.19 31.02 -21.52
N ASP A 565 -1.97 31.21 -21.05
CA ASP A 565 -1.40 30.56 -19.88
C ASP A 565 -1.94 31.14 -18.56
N ARG A 566 -3.25 31.01 -18.37
CA ARG A 566 -3.92 31.38 -17.10
C ARG A 566 -3.37 30.65 -15.89
N ALA A 567 -2.64 29.56 -16.12
CA ALA A 567 -2.08 28.71 -15.10
C ALA A 567 -0.67 29.14 -14.66
N ASP A 568 0.02 29.99 -15.43
CA ASP A 568 1.43 30.38 -15.19
C ASP A 568 2.32 29.11 -15.15
N VAL A 569 2.28 28.32 -16.23
CA VAL A 569 2.88 26.98 -16.32
C VAL A 569 4.41 27.03 -16.21
N ASP A 570 5.06 28.07 -16.76
CA ASP A 570 6.51 28.27 -16.65
C ASP A 570 6.93 29.21 -15.51
N ARG A 571 5.96 29.79 -14.78
CA ARG A 571 6.13 30.65 -13.60
C ARG A 571 6.85 31.98 -13.90
N ASP A 572 6.74 32.50 -15.13
CA ASP A 572 7.28 33.81 -15.52
C ASP A 572 6.35 35.00 -15.13
N GLY A 573 5.05 34.73 -14.96
CA GLY A 573 4.02 35.70 -14.56
C GLY A 573 3.22 36.34 -15.69
N ASP A 574 3.46 36.06 -16.97
CA ASP A 574 2.67 36.53 -18.12
C ASP A 574 1.51 35.56 -18.45
N VAL A 575 0.46 35.62 -17.62
CA VAL A 575 -0.77 34.82 -17.80
C VAL A 575 -1.60 35.14 -19.07
N LEU A 576 -1.07 35.94 -20.00
CA LEU A 576 -1.72 36.35 -21.25
C LEU A 576 -1.06 35.80 -22.51
N GLU A 577 0.16 35.27 -22.45
CA GLU A 577 0.75 34.57 -23.58
C GLU A 577 0.17 33.15 -23.74
N PRO A 578 0.28 32.48 -24.90
CA PRO A 578 -0.14 31.08 -25.04
C PRO A 578 0.76 30.16 -24.22
N ILE A 579 0.23 29.03 -23.71
CA ILE A 579 1.00 28.04 -22.92
C ILE A 579 2.39 27.77 -23.54
N PRO A 580 3.49 28.14 -22.85
CA PRO A 580 4.83 28.22 -23.47
C PRO A 580 5.63 26.93 -23.42
N LEU A 581 5.20 25.92 -22.65
CA LEU A 581 5.87 24.62 -22.49
C LEU A 581 5.03 23.45 -23.02
N ASP A 582 5.69 22.37 -23.44
CA ASP A 582 5.09 21.05 -23.70
C ASP A 582 4.87 20.25 -22.40
N TYR A 583 4.22 19.09 -22.48
CA TYR A 583 3.94 18.22 -21.33
C TYR A 583 5.20 17.84 -20.53
N HIS A 584 6.35 17.70 -21.19
CA HIS A 584 7.63 17.37 -20.56
C HIS A 584 8.40 18.62 -20.06
N GLY A 585 7.73 19.78 -19.98
CA GLY A 585 8.29 21.04 -19.48
C GLY A 585 9.27 21.72 -20.45
N ARG A 586 9.22 21.41 -21.74
CA ARG A 586 10.17 21.91 -22.75
C ARG A 586 9.55 23.06 -23.56
N PRO A 587 10.33 24.11 -23.93
CA PRO A 587 9.79 25.25 -24.69
C PRO A 587 9.11 24.88 -26.01
N ARG A 588 7.92 25.41 -26.27
CA ARG A 588 7.19 25.06 -27.49
C ARG A 588 7.81 25.65 -28.74
N PHE A 589 7.69 24.91 -29.85
CA PHE A 589 8.34 25.29 -31.10
C PHE A 589 7.64 26.47 -31.78
N PHE A 590 8.41 27.52 -32.11
CA PHE A 590 7.99 28.61 -33.01
C PHE A 590 8.68 28.44 -34.36
N ASP A 591 7.93 28.05 -35.40
CA ASP A 591 8.24 28.08 -36.84
C ASP A 591 9.73 27.93 -37.25
N ASP A 592 10.12 26.75 -37.76
CA ASP A 592 11.34 26.63 -38.57
C ASP A 592 11.03 26.93 -40.06
N PRO A 593 11.38 28.12 -40.58
CA PRO A 593 11.09 28.51 -41.96
C PRO A 593 11.90 27.75 -43.02
N SER A 594 12.65 26.71 -42.63
CA SER A 594 13.36 25.80 -43.54
C SER A 594 12.59 24.52 -43.88
N VAL A 595 11.53 24.18 -43.15
CA VAL A 595 10.61 23.06 -43.44
C VAL A 595 9.46 23.55 -44.34
N PRO A 596 9.11 22.88 -45.46
CA PRO A 596 8.05 23.40 -46.34
C PRO A 596 6.63 23.07 -45.85
N ASP A 597 5.83 24.09 -45.54
CA ASP A 597 4.43 23.99 -45.14
C ASP A 597 3.61 23.03 -46.02
N GLY A 598 2.69 22.29 -45.38
CA GLY A 598 1.65 21.53 -46.07
C GLY A 598 0.88 22.42 -47.07
N SER A 599 0.89 22.03 -48.35
CA SER A 599 0.57 22.89 -49.52
C SER A 599 -0.87 23.44 -49.68
N GLY A 600 -1.55 23.82 -48.60
CA GLY A 600 -2.93 24.33 -48.61
C GLY A 600 -3.31 25.34 -47.51
N LEU A 601 -2.46 25.63 -46.52
CA LEU A 601 -2.82 26.43 -45.34
C LEU A 601 -1.81 27.56 -45.08
N PRO A 602 -2.22 28.85 -45.12
CA PRO A 602 -1.35 29.96 -44.79
C PRO A 602 -1.39 30.28 -43.28
N GLY A 603 -0.27 30.06 -42.58
CA GLY A 603 -0.06 30.53 -41.19
C GLY A 603 -0.16 29.48 -40.08
N ALA A 604 0.18 28.23 -40.37
CA ALA A 604 0.34 27.15 -39.37
C ALA A 604 1.79 27.09 -38.87
N ALA A 605 2.00 26.72 -37.60
CA ALA A 605 3.31 26.41 -37.01
C ALA A 605 3.15 25.95 -35.54
N VAL A 606 2.76 24.70 -35.31
CA VAL A 606 2.99 23.96 -34.06
C VAL A 606 3.00 22.46 -34.35
N ASP A 607 3.82 21.70 -33.62
CA ASP A 607 3.67 20.26 -33.48
C ASP A 607 2.27 19.93 -32.92
N VAL A 608 1.61 18.90 -33.48
CA VAL A 608 0.31 18.43 -32.96
C VAL A 608 0.52 17.37 -31.88
N GLY A 609 -0.06 17.59 -30.69
CA GLY A 609 0.03 16.70 -29.52
C GLY A 609 0.65 17.39 -28.30
N ALA A 610 0.49 16.80 -27.12
CA ALA A 610 0.96 17.38 -25.86
C ALA A 610 2.50 17.33 -25.70
N SER A 611 3.18 16.47 -26.46
CA SER A 611 4.63 16.23 -26.39
C SER A 611 5.29 16.56 -27.74
N GLU A 612 6.20 17.52 -27.76
CA GLU A 612 6.80 18.06 -29.00
C GLU A 612 8.20 17.50 -29.26
N TRP A 613 8.62 17.45 -30.53
CA TRP A 613 9.96 16.96 -30.91
C TRP A 613 10.90 18.11 -31.29
N GLN A 614 11.68 18.59 -30.31
CA GLN A 614 12.59 19.74 -30.48
C GLN A 614 13.87 19.49 -31.30
N GLY A 615 14.08 18.30 -31.88
CA GLY A 615 15.33 17.95 -32.57
C GLY A 615 15.17 17.87 -34.09
N SER A 616 16.28 17.97 -34.83
CA SER A 616 16.30 17.49 -36.23
C SER A 616 16.14 15.96 -36.22
N GLY A 617 14.89 15.49 -36.30
CA GLY A 617 14.53 14.09 -36.09
C GLY A 617 15.16 13.13 -37.11
N PRO A 618 15.12 11.81 -36.84
CA PRO A 618 15.57 10.82 -37.80
C PRO A 618 14.83 11.01 -39.13
N PRO A 619 15.53 10.90 -40.29
CA PRO A 619 14.85 10.98 -41.58
C PRO A 619 13.80 9.87 -41.70
N CYS A 620 12.79 10.08 -42.55
CA CYS A 620 11.68 9.13 -42.77
C CYS A 620 12.06 7.75 -43.36
N ASP A 621 13.35 7.42 -43.38
CA ASP A 621 13.95 6.11 -43.67
C ASP A 621 14.67 5.57 -42.41
N ALA A 622 13.96 5.52 -41.28
CA ALA A 622 14.24 4.51 -40.27
C ALA A 622 13.77 3.17 -40.86
N VAL A 623 14.65 2.50 -41.63
CA VAL A 623 14.41 1.11 -41.96
C VAL A 623 14.52 0.32 -40.67
N VAL A 624 13.56 -0.54 -40.41
CA VAL A 624 13.57 -1.42 -39.23
C VAL A 624 14.89 -2.19 -39.20
N ASP A 625 15.48 -2.24 -38.01
CA ASP A 625 16.76 -2.87 -37.67
C ASP A 625 16.51 -3.56 -36.31
N CYS A 626 15.79 -4.69 -36.35
CA CYS A 626 15.25 -5.34 -35.14
C CYS A 626 16.32 -5.88 -34.18
N ASP A 627 17.55 -6.10 -34.64
CA ASP A 627 18.65 -6.60 -33.81
C ASP A 627 19.74 -5.55 -33.53
N GLY A 628 19.51 -4.29 -33.92
CA GLY A 628 20.37 -3.15 -33.60
C GLY A 628 21.76 -3.24 -34.23
N ASN A 629 21.90 -3.95 -35.35
CA ASN A 629 23.21 -4.24 -35.95
C ASN A 629 23.74 -3.09 -36.83
N GLY A 630 22.88 -2.09 -37.14
CA GLY A 630 23.19 -0.95 -38.00
C GLY A 630 22.88 -1.19 -39.48
N VAL A 631 22.23 -2.31 -39.83
CA VAL A 631 21.79 -2.68 -41.18
C VAL A 631 20.28 -2.80 -41.21
N ALA A 632 19.70 -2.28 -42.28
CA ALA A 632 18.28 -2.39 -42.56
C ALA A 632 17.84 -3.86 -42.74
N ASP A 633 16.80 -4.31 -42.04
CA ASP A 633 16.24 -5.67 -42.11
C ASP A 633 16.01 -6.16 -43.57
N ARG A 634 15.57 -5.26 -44.47
CA ARG A 634 15.34 -5.59 -45.88
C ARG A 634 16.61 -5.93 -46.67
N LEU A 635 17.79 -5.55 -46.16
CA LEU A 635 19.10 -5.89 -46.74
C LEU A 635 19.60 -7.22 -46.16
N ASP A 636 19.35 -7.50 -44.88
CA ASP A 636 19.70 -8.78 -44.26
C ASP A 636 18.92 -9.96 -44.88
N ILE A 637 17.65 -9.75 -45.21
CA ILE A 637 16.83 -10.70 -46.00
C ILE A 637 17.45 -10.99 -47.39
N ALA A 638 18.20 -10.03 -47.97
CA ALA A 638 18.73 -10.14 -49.34
C ALA A 638 20.10 -10.83 -49.43
N ASP A 639 20.97 -10.68 -48.43
CA ASP A 639 22.34 -11.22 -48.43
C ASP A 639 22.51 -12.52 -47.61
N CYS A 640 21.46 -13.00 -46.93
CA CYS A 640 21.37 -14.18 -46.05
C CYS A 640 22.45 -15.27 -46.25
N LEU A 641 23.54 -15.18 -45.46
CA LEU A 641 24.66 -16.12 -45.44
C LEU A 641 24.42 -17.34 -44.51
N GLY A 642 23.17 -17.73 -44.32
CA GLY A 642 22.79 -18.94 -43.57
C GLY A 642 22.54 -18.73 -42.08
N ASP A 643 22.19 -17.50 -41.66
CA ASP A 643 21.64 -17.24 -40.34
C ASP A 643 20.12 -17.57 -40.31
N PRO A 644 19.63 -18.38 -39.34
CA PRO A 644 18.20 -18.67 -39.22
C PRO A 644 17.31 -17.46 -38.92
N GLY A 645 17.85 -16.35 -38.40
CA GLY A 645 17.08 -15.16 -37.99
C GLY A 645 16.53 -14.29 -39.12
N CYS A 646 16.90 -14.55 -40.37
CA CYS A 646 16.63 -13.69 -41.53
C CYS A 646 15.52 -14.20 -42.48
N LEU A 647 14.66 -15.13 -42.05
CA LEU A 647 13.51 -15.57 -42.87
C LEU A 647 12.35 -14.58 -42.79
N ASP A 648 11.77 -14.26 -43.96
CA ASP A 648 10.48 -13.58 -44.16
C ASP A 648 9.54 -14.63 -44.79
N CYS A 649 8.89 -15.45 -43.95
CA CYS A 649 8.06 -16.57 -44.42
C CYS A 649 6.68 -16.12 -44.94
N ASN A 650 6.20 -14.97 -44.50
CA ASN A 650 4.87 -14.44 -44.88
C ASN A 650 4.92 -13.45 -46.07
N GLY A 651 6.10 -12.96 -46.44
CA GLY A 651 6.35 -12.09 -47.59
C GLY A 651 6.00 -10.62 -47.35
N ASN A 652 6.00 -10.16 -46.10
CA ASN A 652 5.65 -8.78 -45.74
C ASN A 652 6.84 -7.79 -45.85
N GLY A 653 8.07 -8.28 -46.02
CA GLY A 653 9.30 -7.49 -46.08
C GLY A 653 9.99 -7.26 -44.73
N ARG A 654 9.67 -8.06 -43.70
CA ARG A 654 10.29 -8.08 -42.36
C ARG A 654 10.72 -9.52 -42.02
N PRO A 655 11.76 -9.71 -41.20
CA PRO A 655 12.09 -11.02 -40.64
C PRO A 655 10.99 -11.51 -39.69
N ASP A 656 10.66 -12.80 -39.71
CA ASP A 656 9.58 -13.40 -38.89
C ASP A 656 9.77 -13.16 -37.38
N ARG A 657 11.03 -12.98 -36.92
CA ARG A 657 11.37 -12.59 -35.53
C ARG A 657 10.86 -11.20 -35.12
N CYS A 658 10.50 -10.36 -36.08
CA CYS A 658 10.00 -9.00 -35.89
C CYS A 658 8.47 -8.89 -36.01
N ASP A 659 7.79 -9.97 -36.41
CA ASP A 659 6.32 -10.00 -36.53
C ASP A 659 5.69 -10.37 -35.19
N VAL A 660 5.85 -9.46 -34.23
CA VAL A 660 5.07 -9.46 -32.98
C VAL A 660 3.76 -8.73 -33.26
N VAL A 661 2.64 -9.41 -32.98
CA VAL A 661 1.29 -8.85 -33.13
C VAL A 661 1.02 -7.86 -31.99
N ASP A 662 0.36 -6.75 -32.29
CA ASP A 662 -0.09 -5.76 -31.30
C ASP A 662 -1.02 -6.40 -30.25
N ASP A 663 -0.68 -6.34 -28.95
CA ASP A 663 -1.63 -6.26 -27.82
C ASP A 663 -0.92 -5.94 -26.46
N PRO A 664 -1.63 -5.41 -25.42
CA PRO A 664 -1.09 -4.63 -24.29
C PRO A 664 -0.72 -5.43 -23.01
N PRO A 665 -0.12 -4.80 -21.95
CA PRO A 665 0.38 -5.50 -20.76
C PRO A 665 -0.72 -5.82 -19.70
N PRO A 666 -0.47 -6.78 -18.77
CA PRO A 666 -1.46 -7.21 -17.78
C PRO A 666 -1.26 -6.62 -16.37
N PHE A 667 -2.37 -6.34 -15.66
CA PHE A 667 -2.42 -6.36 -14.19
C PHE A 667 -2.80 -7.76 -13.68
N GLU A 668 -2.26 -8.16 -12.54
CA GLU A 668 -2.38 -9.55 -12.05
C GLU A 668 -3.73 -9.85 -11.37
N SER A 669 -4.41 -10.91 -11.80
CA SER A 669 -5.25 -11.74 -10.91
C SER A 669 -5.50 -13.15 -11.48
N GLY A 670 -5.37 -14.19 -10.64
CA GLY A 670 -5.90 -15.55 -10.88
C GLY A 670 -5.32 -16.35 -12.04
N ILE A 671 -4.11 -16.90 -11.89
CA ILE A 671 -3.35 -17.49 -13.01
C ILE A 671 -3.73 -18.95 -13.30
N GLY A 672 -4.12 -19.25 -14.54
CA GLY A 672 -4.27 -20.61 -15.07
C GLY A 672 -3.18 -20.97 -16.08
N PHE A 673 -2.37 -22.00 -15.79
CA PHE A 673 -1.20 -22.43 -16.58
C PHE A 673 -1.39 -23.79 -17.26
N TRP A 674 -0.54 -24.10 -18.27
CA TRP A 674 -0.56 -25.34 -19.07
C TRP A 674 0.86 -25.80 -19.42
N ARG A 675 1.06 -27.07 -19.76
CA ARG A 675 2.25 -27.62 -20.46
C ARG A 675 1.81 -28.75 -21.41
N PHE A 676 2.69 -29.13 -22.33
CA PHE A 676 2.53 -30.28 -23.22
C PHE A 676 3.80 -31.11 -23.19
N ASP A 677 3.69 -32.45 -23.24
CA ASP A 677 4.85 -33.31 -23.44
C ASP A 677 5.24 -33.44 -24.94
N GLY A 678 6.33 -34.16 -25.21
CA GLY A 678 6.88 -34.33 -26.56
C GLY A 678 6.30 -35.51 -27.36
N ASP A 679 5.32 -36.25 -26.83
CA ASP A 679 4.97 -37.58 -27.30
C ASP A 679 3.91 -37.58 -28.42
N ALA A 680 3.99 -38.58 -29.31
CA ALA A 680 3.27 -38.55 -30.58
C ALA A 680 1.75 -38.80 -30.48
N GLY A 681 1.23 -39.04 -29.27
CA GLY A 681 -0.20 -39.21 -28.95
C GLY A 681 -0.92 -37.90 -28.64
N ASP A 682 -0.17 -36.83 -28.38
CA ASP A 682 -0.66 -35.61 -27.77
C ASP A 682 -1.02 -34.56 -28.85
N LEU A 683 -1.82 -33.55 -28.47
CA LEU A 683 -2.11 -32.39 -29.31
C LEU A 683 -0.92 -31.40 -29.29
N GLY A 684 0.28 -31.91 -29.58
CA GLY A 684 1.52 -31.15 -29.44
C GLY A 684 1.52 -29.83 -30.22
N ARG A 685 2.30 -28.86 -29.71
CA ARG A 685 2.40 -27.44 -30.13
C ARG A 685 2.35 -27.16 -31.65
N ALA A 686 2.81 -28.07 -32.51
CA ALA A 686 2.82 -27.93 -33.97
C ALA A 686 1.62 -28.58 -34.70
N ARG A 687 0.61 -29.11 -33.99
CA ARG A 687 -0.56 -29.81 -34.55
C ARG A 687 -1.91 -29.24 -34.13
N LEU A 688 -1.94 -28.28 -33.22
CA LEU A 688 -3.13 -27.49 -32.92
C LEU A 688 -3.39 -26.52 -34.08
N ASP A 689 -4.14 -26.95 -35.11
CA ASP A 689 -4.86 -26.03 -36.02
C ASP A 689 -6.05 -25.41 -35.25
N GLY A 690 -5.73 -24.72 -34.16
CA GLY A 690 -6.67 -24.08 -33.24
C GLY A 690 -6.48 -22.57 -33.20
N GLU A 691 -7.58 -21.84 -33.16
CA GLU A 691 -7.57 -20.38 -33.03
C GLU A 691 -7.86 -20.05 -31.56
N LEU A 692 -6.92 -19.36 -30.89
CA LEU A 692 -7.22 -18.71 -29.61
C LEU A 692 -8.35 -17.70 -29.83
N ASN A 693 -9.31 -17.65 -28.91
CA ASN A 693 -10.44 -16.72 -28.94
C ASN A 693 -10.61 -16.13 -27.53
N GLY A 694 -10.65 -14.79 -27.44
CA GLY A 694 -10.57 -14.05 -26.18
C GLY A 694 -9.13 -13.74 -25.76
N ASP A 695 -8.99 -13.10 -24.60
CA ASP A 695 -7.77 -12.45 -24.09
C ASP A 695 -6.75 -13.47 -23.54
N ALA A 696 -6.33 -14.40 -24.39
CA ALA A 696 -5.44 -15.51 -24.05
C ALA A 696 -4.01 -15.25 -24.57
N ALA A 697 -3.13 -14.74 -23.70
CA ALA A 697 -1.74 -14.49 -24.01
C ALA A 697 -0.90 -15.79 -24.03
N PHE A 698 0.13 -15.83 -24.89
CA PHE A 698 1.03 -16.98 -25.06
C PHE A 698 2.38 -16.71 -24.40
N THR A 699 2.51 -17.01 -23.11
CA THR A 699 3.66 -16.65 -22.28
C THR A 699 4.56 -17.87 -22.02
N VAL A 700 5.71 -17.95 -22.70
CA VAL A 700 6.55 -19.15 -22.71
C VAL A 700 7.43 -19.29 -21.45
N ASP A 701 7.76 -18.18 -20.77
CA ASP A 701 8.81 -18.12 -19.73
C ASP A 701 8.35 -17.53 -18.37
N ARG A 702 7.16 -17.89 -17.86
CA ARG A 702 6.81 -17.69 -16.43
C ARG A 702 6.91 -19.01 -15.66
N ALA A 703 7.41 -18.96 -14.43
CA ALA A 703 7.48 -20.12 -13.56
C ALA A 703 6.07 -20.55 -13.12
N VAL A 704 5.67 -21.76 -13.52
CA VAL A 704 4.44 -22.42 -13.06
C VAL A 704 4.77 -23.26 -11.83
N ASP A 705 3.90 -23.26 -10.83
CA ASP A 705 4.00 -24.18 -9.68
C ASP A 705 4.35 -25.60 -10.15
N VAL A 706 5.28 -26.25 -9.45
CA VAL A 706 5.67 -27.61 -9.79
C VAL A 706 4.52 -28.55 -9.39
N VAL A 707 3.81 -29.09 -10.39
CA VAL A 707 2.88 -30.21 -10.21
C VAL A 707 3.61 -31.28 -9.38
N PRO A 708 3.09 -31.65 -8.19
CA PRO A 708 3.79 -32.56 -7.30
C PRO A 708 4.17 -33.86 -8.03
N GLY A 709 5.44 -34.26 -7.92
CA GLY A 709 5.93 -35.56 -8.40
C GLY A 709 6.70 -35.53 -9.71
N LEU A 710 6.44 -34.55 -10.60
CA LEU A 710 7.10 -34.42 -11.90
C LEU A 710 8.50 -33.80 -11.82
N ARG A 711 9.43 -34.44 -11.09
CA ARG A 711 10.85 -34.05 -11.07
C ARG A 711 11.59 -34.53 -12.32
N GLY A 712 11.59 -33.71 -13.38
CA GLY A 712 12.56 -33.82 -14.48
C GLY A 712 12.01 -33.78 -15.91
N ALA A 713 10.71 -33.56 -16.09
CA ALA A 713 10.16 -33.26 -17.42
C ALA A 713 10.60 -31.86 -17.90
N PRO A 714 11.01 -31.68 -19.18
CA PRO A 714 11.37 -30.37 -19.69
C PRO A 714 10.12 -29.49 -19.87
N ASN A 715 10.09 -28.34 -19.19
CA ASN A 715 9.04 -27.33 -19.38
C ASN A 715 9.09 -26.77 -20.82
N LEU A 716 7.95 -26.76 -21.52
CA LEU A 716 7.84 -26.27 -22.91
C LEU A 716 6.98 -24.99 -23.04
N GLY A 717 6.59 -24.38 -21.91
CA GLY A 717 5.84 -23.12 -21.81
C GLY A 717 4.34 -23.31 -21.54
N ALA A 718 3.68 -22.22 -21.10
CA ALA A 718 2.27 -22.16 -20.73
C ALA A 718 1.43 -21.23 -21.61
N ILE A 719 0.11 -21.29 -21.45
CA ILE A 719 -0.87 -20.41 -22.13
C ILE A 719 -1.79 -19.83 -21.07
N GLU A 720 -1.91 -18.51 -20.99
CA GLU A 720 -2.85 -17.89 -20.08
C GLU A 720 -4.26 -17.88 -20.71
N ILE A 721 -5.29 -18.22 -19.93
CA ILE A 721 -6.68 -18.11 -20.37
C ILE A 721 -7.39 -17.08 -19.48
N GLY A 722 -7.42 -15.83 -19.94
CA GLY A 722 -8.08 -14.71 -19.27
C GLY A 722 -9.61 -14.86 -19.17
N GLU A 723 -10.27 -13.82 -18.64
CA GLU A 723 -11.71 -13.81 -18.31
C GLU A 723 -12.65 -14.21 -19.46
N THR A 724 -12.26 -13.93 -20.70
CA THR A 724 -13.02 -14.22 -21.93
C THR A 724 -12.48 -15.41 -22.73
N GLY A 725 -11.31 -15.93 -22.35
CA GLY A 725 -10.49 -16.82 -23.16
C GLY A 725 -10.99 -18.25 -23.25
N PHE A 726 -10.70 -18.90 -24.38
CA PHE A 726 -10.73 -20.36 -24.51
C PHE A 726 -9.92 -20.84 -25.72
N VAL A 727 -9.38 -22.05 -25.64
CA VAL A 727 -8.73 -22.70 -26.79
C VAL A 727 -9.81 -23.36 -27.65
N ARG A 728 -9.89 -22.99 -28.94
CA ARG A 728 -10.76 -23.64 -29.93
C ARG A 728 -9.93 -24.50 -30.88
N VAL A 729 -10.08 -25.81 -30.82
CA VAL A 729 -9.40 -26.76 -31.71
C VAL A 729 -10.35 -27.24 -32.81
N ARG A 730 -9.95 -27.11 -34.07
CA ARG A 730 -10.72 -27.63 -35.22
C ARG A 730 -10.37 -29.11 -35.46
N ASP A 731 -11.37 -30.00 -35.36
CA ASP A 731 -11.21 -31.42 -35.74
C ASP A 731 -11.13 -31.55 -37.27
N ARG A 732 -9.90 -31.49 -37.81
CA ARG A 732 -9.62 -31.45 -39.25
C ARG A 732 -10.15 -32.65 -40.04
N ASP A 733 -10.37 -33.79 -39.37
CA ASP A 733 -10.92 -35.02 -39.95
C ASP A 733 -12.43 -35.18 -39.66
N HIS A 734 -13.03 -34.27 -38.89
CA HIS A 734 -14.45 -34.22 -38.49
C HIS A 734 -14.99 -35.45 -37.72
N GLN A 735 -14.16 -36.47 -37.49
CA GLN A 735 -14.54 -37.75 -36.88
C GLN A 735 -13.58 -38.22 -35.77
N SER A 736 -12.64 -37.38 -35.33
CA SER A 736 -11.52 -37.82 -34.48
C SER A 736 -11.86 -38.04 -33.02
N PHE A 737 -12.88 -37.33 -32.53
CA PHE A 737 -13.24 -37.22 -31.12
C PHE A 737 -14.77 -37.24 -30.92
N VAL A 738 -15.47 -38.12 -31.66
CA VAL A 738 -16.94 -38.20 -31.62
C VAL A 738 -17.39 -39.26 -30.61
N MET A 739 -18.28 -38.87 -29.70
CA MET A 739 -18.86 -39.76 -28.70
C MET A 739 -19.63 -40.93 -29.36
N GLY A 740 -19.32 -42.18 -29.01
CA GLY A 740 -19.98 -43.36 -29.58
C GLY A 740 -19.53 -43.80 -30.98
N HIS A 741 -18.45 -43.22 -31.51
CA HIS A 741 -17.81 -43.65 -32.77
C HIS A 741 -16.38 -44.16 -32.60
N THR A 742 -15.66 -43.67 -31.58
CA THR A 742 -14.30 -44.07 -31.22
C THR A 742 -14.16 -44.01 -29.70
N ASP A 743 -13.50 -45.01 -29.10
CA ASP A 743 -13.09 -44.93 -27.70
C ASP A 743 -12.09 -43.79 -27.49
N PHE A 744 -12.16 -43.10 -26.36
CA PHE A 744 -11.18 -42.06 -26.03
C PHE A 744 -10.96 -41.91 -24.53
N THR A 745 -9.82 -41.34 -24.17
CA THR A 745 -9.46 -40.90 -22.81
C THR A 745 -9.10 -39.43 -22.86
N ILE A 746 -9.62 -38.64 -21.93
CA ILE A 746 -9.17 -37.28 -21.62
C ILE A 746 -8.54 -37.36 -20.23
N GLU A 747 -7.30 -36.91 -20.08
CA GLU A 747 -6.59 -36.79 -18.81
C GLU A 747 -5.88 -35.43 -18.74
N ALA A 748 -5.80 -34.83 -17.55
CA ALA A 748 -5.07 -33.59 -17.30
C ALA A 748 -4.77 -33.44 -15.81
N TRP A 749 -3.71 -32.72 -15.50
CA TRP A 749 -3.56 -32.07 -14.21
C TRP A 749 -4.36 -30.77 -14.20
N VAL A 750 -5.11 -30.51 -13.14
CA VAL A 750 -5.96 -29.32 -13.02
C VAL A 750 -5.78 -28.71 -11.65
N ARG A 751 -5.33 -27.46 -11.56
CA ARG A 751 -5.34 -26.70 -10.31
C ARG A 751 -6.74 -26.12 -10.13
N ILE A 752 -7.39 -26.39 -9.00
CA ILE A 752 -8.68 -25.78 -8.65
C ILE A 752 -8.43 -24.74 -7.56
N ASP A 753 -8.64 -23.47 -7.89
CA ASP A 753 -8.35 -22.34 -7.00
C ASP A 753 -9.58 -21.93 -6.18
N GLU A 754 -10.79 -22.28 -6.66
CA GLU A 754 -12.05 -22.07 -5.95
C GLU A 754 -12.94 -23.32 -5.97
N LEU A 755 -13.42 -23.74 -4.80
CA LEU A 755 -14.41 -24.82 -4.69
C LEU A 755 -15.85 -24.35 -4.92
N GLY A 756 -16.56 -25.05 -5.81
CA GLY A 756 -18.01 -24.96 -5.98
C GLY A 756 -18.80 -25.67 -4.87
N GLY A 757 -20.11 -25.41 -4.85
CA GLY A 757 -21.06 -26.02 -3.91
C GLY A 757 -22.47 -26.12 -4.47
N LEU A 758 -23.28 -27.02 -3.91
CA LEU A 758 -24.58 -27.38 -4.46
C LEU A 758 -25.56 -26.19 -4.46
N GLY A 759 -26.22 -25.99 -5.61
CA GLY A 759 -27.24 -24.95 -5.78
C GLY A 759 -26.74 -23.76 -6.60
N ASP A 760 -25.43 -23.46 -6.55
CA ASP A 760 -24.84 -22.39 -7.36
C ASP A 760 -24.61 -22.88 -8.80
N ALA A 761 -25.49 -22.44 -9.70
CA ALA A 761 -25.36 -22.74 -11.13
C ALA A 761 -24.27 -21.91 -11.82
N SER A 762 -23.73 -20.86 -11.19
CA SER A 762 -22.66 -20.01 -11.76
C SER A 762 -21.26 -20.58 -11.55
N ARG A 763 -21.09 -21.51 -10.60
CA ARG A 763 -19.82 -22.18 -10.24
C ARG A 763 -19.61 -23.55 -10.91
N ARG A 764 -20.12 -23.76 -12.13
CA ARG A 764 -19.75 -24.96 -12.91
C ARG A 764 -18.40 -24.75 -13.58
N GLN A 765 -17.53 -25.74 -13.48
CA GLN A 765 -16.16 -25.66 -13.98
C GLN A 765 -15.95 -26.67 -15.12
N TYR A 766 -15.63 -26.15 -16.32
CA TYR A 766 -15.58 -26.92 -17.57
C TYR A 766 -14.12 -27.11 -18.02
N LEU A 767 -13.71 -28.37 -18.20
CA LEU A 767 -12.38 -28.70 -18.72
C LEU A 767 -12.41 -28.82 -20.25
N VAL A 768 -13.35 -29.58 -20.81
CA VAL A 768 -13.50 -29.78 -22.27
C VAL A 768 -14.98 -29.74 -22.68
N GLN A 769 -15.30 -29.15 -23.83
CA GLN A 769 -16.62 -29.15 -24.49
C GLN A 769 -16.49 -29.41 -26.01
N ARG A 770 -17.36 -30.23 -26.61
CA ARG A 770 -17.46 -30.43 -28.07
C ARG A 770 -18.83 -30.03 -28.61
N LYS A 771 -18.88 -29.12 -29.59
CA LYS A 771 -20.14 -28.46 -30.01
C LYS A 771 -20.19 -28.03 -31.50
N PRO A 772 -21.34 -28.12 -32.21
CA PRO A 772 -21.46 -27.68 -33.61
C PRO A 772 -21.56 -26.17 -33.82
N GLY A 773 -20.55 -25.57 -34.46
CA GLY A 773 -20.58 -24.25 -35.10
C GLY A 773 -20.58 -23.01 -34.18
N ASP A 774 -20.21 -21.87 -34.76
CA ASP A 774 -20.03 -20.59 -34.04
C ASP A 774 -21.33 -19.90 -33.60
N SER A 775 -22.48 -20.35 -34.12
CA SER A 775 -23.77 -19.66 -34.00
C SER A 775 -24.70 -20.21 -32.91
N GLY A 776 -24.15 -20.86 -31.88
CA GLY A 776 -24.90 -21.14 -30.65
C GLY A 776 -25.99 -22.23 -30.76
N GLY A 777 -25.73 -23.35 -31.43
CA GLY A 777 -26.66 -24.48 -31.42
C GLY A 777 -27.01 -24.97 -30.00
N SER A 778 -28.22 -25.53 -29.82
CA SER A 778 -28.65 -26.18 -28.57
C SER A 778 -28.28 -27.67 -28.49
N SER A 779 -27.49 -28.16 -29.44
CA SER A 779 -26.87 -29.49 -29.46
C SER A 779 -25.44 -29.43 -28.93
N MET A 780 -25.09 -30.36 -28.05
CA MET A 780 -23.73 -30.55 -27.54
C MET A 780 -23.36 -32.03 -27.73
N ASP A 781 -22.18 -32.32 -28.25
CA ASP A 781 -21.74 -33.70 -28.39
C ASP A 781 -21.40 -34.24 -27.00
N TYR A 782 -20.46 -33.61 -26.30
CA TYR A 782 -20.24 -33.79 -24.87
C TYR A 782 -19.58 -32.56 -24.23
N ALA A 783 -19.57 -32.52 -22.89
CA ALA A 783 -18.68 -31.70 -22.08
C ALA A 783 -18.24 -32.45 -20.82
N PHE A 784 -16.98 -32.32 -20.45
CA PHE A 784 -16.38 -32.82 -19.21
C PHE A 784 -16.17 -31.64 -18.24
N LEU A 785 -16.75 -31.77 -17.05
CA LEU A 785 -16.69 -30.81 -15.97
C LEU A 785 -15.90 -31.41 -14.81
N VAL A 786 -14.98 -30.63 -14.24
CA VAL A 786 -14.27 -31.00 -13.00
C VAL A 786 -15.10 -30.69 -11.75
N GLN A 787 -16.10 -29.80 -11.86
CA GLN A 787 -17.12 -29.60 -10.83
C GLN A 787 -18.49 -29.36 -11.46
N GLY A 788 -19.44 -30.28 -11.20
CA GLY A 788 -20.78 -30.28 -11.80
C GLY A 788 -21.74 -29.19 -11.32
N GLY A 789 -21.52 -28.61 -10.13
CA GLY A 789 -22.36 -27.59 -9.51
C GLY A 789 -23.83 -28.01 -9.41
N ASN A 790 -24.75 -27.06 -9.68
CA ASN A 790 -26.19 -27.37 -9.74
C ASN A 790 -26.58 -28.08 -11.06
N LEU A 791 -26.69 -29.41 -11.04
CA LEU A 791 -27.18 -30.21 -12.18
C LEU A 791 -28.71 -30.06 -12.34
N PRO A 792 -29.25 -29.73 -13.55
CA PRO A 792 -30.65 -29.32 -13.70
C PRO A 792 -31.67 -30.35 -13.20
N GLN A 793 -32.70 -29.89 -12.47
CA GLN A 793 -33.86 -30.74 -12.18
C GLN A 793 -34.71 -30.89 -13.43
N GLY A 794 -34.99 -32.15 -13.84
CA GLY A 794 -35.75 -32.46 -15.05
C GLY A 794 -34.92 -33.04 -16.22
N VAL A 795 -33.65 -33.40 -16.01
CA VAL A 795 -32.85 -34.18 -16.97
C VAL A 795 -33.40 -35.61 -17.05
N ASP A 796 -33.80 -36.07 -18.24
CA ASP A 796 -34.61 -37.30 -18.42
C ASP A 796 -33.88 -38.60 -18.03
N ARG A 797 -32.54 -38.64 -18.01
CA ARG A 797 -31.73 -39.77 -17.50
C ARG A 797 -30.42 -39.28 -16.88
N ARG A 798 -30.09 -39.78 -15.69
CA ARG A 798 -28.79 -39.61 -15.00
C ARG A 798 -28.22 -40.98 -14.67
N TYR A 799 -26.89 -41.12 -14.75
CA TYR A 799 -26.15 -42.35 -14.39
C TYR A 799 -25.03 -41.99 -13.39
N GLY A 800 -24.63 -42.95 -12.56
CA GLY A 800 -23.72 -42.72 -11.43
C GLY A 800 -24.42 -42.12 -10.21
N LYS A 801 -23.79 -41.17 -9.51
CA LYS A 801 -24.28 -40.57 -8.27
C LYS A 801 -25.57 -39.76 -8.53
N SER A 802 -26.70 -40.28 -8.07
CA SER A 802 -28.04 -39.75 -8.37
C SER A 802 -28.69 -38.97 -7.21
N SER A 803 -28.10 -38.99 -6.01
CA SER A 803 -28.60 -38.35 -4.79
C SER A 803 -27.46 -38.04 -3.83
N GLY A 804 -27.64 -37.06 -2.93
CA GLY A 804 -26.57 -36.64 -2.02
C GLY A 804 -25.44 -35.89 -2.72
N LEU A 805 -25.77 -35.16 -3.79
CA LEU A 805 -24.79 -34.38 -4.54
C LEU A 805 -24.24 -33.22 -3.70
N SER A 806 -22.96 -32.91 -3.84
CA SER A 806 -22.30 -31.75 -3.23
C SER A 806 -22.09 -30.60 -4.22
N GLY A 807 -22.12 -30.90 -5.53
CA GLY A 807 -21.74 -29.97 -6.60
C GLY A 807 -20.26 -30.02 -6.98
N ARG A 808 -19.47 -30.85 -6.28
CA ARG A 808 -18.01 -31.04 -6.48
C ARG A 808 -17.65 -32.30 -7.27
N GLU A 809 -18.66 -33.04 -7.73
CA GLU A 809 -18.48 -34.24 -8.53
C GLU A 809 -17.90 -33.92 -9.93
N LEU A 810 -17.10 -34.85 -10.46
CA LEU A 810 -16.76 -34.91 -11.88
C LEU A 810 -18.02 -35.29 -12.69
N VAL A 811 -18.26 -34.60 -13.82
CA VAL A 811 -19.48 -34.80 -14.61
C VAL A 811 -19.19 -34.81 -16.11
N VAL A 812 -19.72 -35.79 -16.82
CA VAL A 812 -19.88 -35.72 -18.28
C VAL A 812 -21.34 -35.42 -18.63
N GLN A 813 -21.56 -34.36 -19.41
CA GLN A 813 -22.86 -34.00 -19.99
C GLN A 813 -22.83 -34.25 -21.50
N PHE A 814 -23.90 -34.80 -22.07
CA PHE A 814 -24.01 -35.03 -23.52
C PHE A 814 -25.46 -34.93 -24.02
N GLY A 815 -25.69 -34.60 -25.29
CA GLY A 815 -27.01 -34.72 -25.92
C GLY A 815 -27.45 -33.65 -26.92
N GLU A 816 -28.35 -34.03 -27.83
CA GLU A 816 -28.94 -33.15 -28.84
C GLU A 816 -30.38 -32.69 -28.53
N ASN A 817 -30.76 -31.58 -29.17
CA ASN A 817 -32.15 -31.14 -29.36
C ASN A 817 -32.97 -30.95 -28.06
N GLY A 818 -32.30 -30.59 -26.96
CA GLY A 818 -32.91 -30.34 -25.66
C GLY A 818 -33.07 -31.56 -24.75
N SER A 819 -32.63 -32.75 -25.18
CA SER A 819 -32.44 -33.90 -24.29
C SER A 819 -30.96 -33.99 -23.90
N THR A 820 -30.68 -33.77 -22.62
CA THR A 820 -29.34 -33.94 -22.04
C THR A 820 -29.30 -35.22 -21.21
N TRP A 821 -28.15 -35.85 -21.17
CA TRP A 821 -27.78 -36.94 -20.27
C TRP A 821 -26.61 -36.48 -19.39
N CYS A 822 -26.60 -36.88 -18.13
CA CYS A 822 -25.47 -36.65 -17.22
C CYS A 822 -24.95 -37.98 -16.66
N VAL A 823 -23.64 -38.18 -16.74
CA VAL A 823 -22.90 -39.18 -15.95
C VAL A 823 -22.18 -38.41 -14.85
N THR A 824 -22.31 -38.86 -13.60
CA THR A 824 -21.79 -38.13 -12.44
C THR A 824 -21.05 -39.09 -11.52
N SER A 825 -19.78 -38.82 -11.24
CA SER A 825 -18.95 -39.63 -10.37
C SER A 825 -19.44 -39.62 -8.92
N PHE A 826 -18.99 -40.60 -8.15
CA PHE A 826 -18.95 -40.59 -6.70
C PHE A 826 -17.62 -39.99 -6.17
N LEU A 827 -16.60 -39.89 -7.02
CA LEU A 827 -15.40 -39.08 -6.79
C LEU A 827 -15.77 -37.58 -6.77
N GLU A 828 -15.19 -36.82 -5.85
CA GLU A 828 -15.44 -35.39 -5.63
C GLU A 828 -14.13 -34.65 -5.36
N VAL A 829 -13.97 -33.43 -5.88
CA VAL A 829 -12.82 -32.59 -5.52
C VAL A 829 -13.10 -31.87 -4.21
N GLU A 830 -12.41 -32.28 -3.13
CA GLU A 830 -12.69 -31.81 -1.77
C GLU A 830 -11.83 -30.62 -1.31
N SER A 831 -10.66 -30.41 -1.92
CA SER A 831 -9.67 -29.36 -1.62
C SER A 831 -9.38 -28.44 -2.80
N THR A 832 -8.66 -27.34 -2.54
CA THR A 832 -8.04 -26.50 -3.57
C THR A 832 -6.58 -26.92 -3.77
N GLY A 833 -6.07 -26.85 -4.99
CA GLY A 833 -4.73 -27.33 -5.34
C GLY A 833 -4.71 -28.10 -6.66
N TRP A 834 -3.58 -28.75 -6.96
CA TRP A 834 -3.41 -29.58 -8.16
C TRP A 834 -4.05 -30.96 -7.99
N HIS A 835 -4.92 -31.33 -8.93
CA HIS A 835 -5.58 -32.64 -8.99
C HIS A 835 -5.32 -33.29 -10.36
N HIS A 836 -5.05 -34.59 -10.40
CA HIS A 836 -5.05 -35.34 -11.65
C HIS A 836 -6.47 -35.82 -11.96
N VAL A 837 -7.10 -35.26 -13.01
CA VAL A 837 -8.46 -35.57 -13.41
C VAL A 837 -8.50 -36.30 -14.75
N SER A 838 -9.37 -37.30 -14.86
CA SER A 838 -9.55 -38.00 -16.12
C SER A 838 -10.96 -38.53 -16.35
N VAL A 839 -11.28 -38.73 -17.62
CA VAL A 839 -12.43 -39.51 -18.04
C VAL A 839 -12.12 -40.30 -19.32
N SER A 840 -12.44 -41.58 -19.32
CA SER A 840 -12.41 -42.42 -20.53
C SER A 840 -13.79 -42.97 -20.86
N VAL A 841 -14.04 -43.16 -22.15
CA VAL A 841 -15.30 -43.63 -22.72
C VAL A 841 -15.02 -44.88 -23.55
N ASP A 842 -15.50 -46.02 -23.07
CA ASP A 842 -15.53 -47.28 -23.82
C ASP A 842 -16.89 -47.41 -24.52
N GLY A 843 -16.91 -47.22 -25.84
CA GLY A 843 -18.12 -47.29 -26.65
C GLY A 843 -18.60 -48.72 -26.93
N ASP A 844 -17.69 -49.69 -26.93
CA ASP A 844 -18.02 -51.11 -27.14
C ASP A 844 -18.63 -51.74 -25.87
N GLN A 845 -18.18 -51.32 -24.67
CA GLN A 845 -18.69 -51.77 -23.37
C GLN A 845 -19.78 -50.85 -22.79
N ASN A 846 -19.90 -49.60 -23.28
CA ASN A 846 -20.78 -48.55 -22.77
C ASN A 846 -20.47 -48.18 -21.31
N ILE A 847 -19.18 -47.96 -21.02
CA ILE A 847 -18.66 -47.61 -19.69
C ILE A 847 -17.95 -46.26 -19.73
N PHE A 848 -18.21 -45.43 -18.73
CA PHE A 848 -17.40 -44.26 -18.39
C PHE A 848 -16.48 -44.63 -17.24
N ARG A 849 -15.17 -44.44 -17.37
CA ARG A 849 -14.26 -44.47 -16.22
C ARG A 849 -13.82 -43.06 -15.89
N PHE A 850 -14.18 -42.55 -14.72
CA PHE A 850 -13.60 -41.33 -14.16
C PHE A 850 -12.34 -41.66 -13.37
N GLY A 851 -11.42 -40.71 -13.28
CA GLY A 851 -10.30 -40.75 -12.34
C GLY A 851 -10.10 -39.40 -11.67
N LEU A 852 -9.73 -39.44 -10.38
CA LEU A 852 -9.34 -38.30 -9.57
C LEU A 852 -8.18 -38.75 -8.67
N ASP A 853 -7.02 -38.11 -8.80
CA ASP A 853 -5.84 -38.30 -7.92
C ASP A 853 -5.38 -39.77 -7.76
N GLY A 854 -5.53 -40.55 -8.83
CA GLY A 854 -5.16 -41.97 -8.87
C GLY A 854 -6.27 -42.93 -8.45
N GLU A 855 -7.36 -42.45 -7.87
CA GLU A 855 -8.60 -43.22 -7.66
C GLU A 855 -9.43 -43.27 -8.94
N PHE A 856 -10.05 -44.42 -9.22
CA PHE A 856 -10.79 -44.66 -10.47
C PHE A 856 -12.16 -45.30 -10.23
N GLU A 857 -13.17 -44.82 -10.96
CA GLU A 857 -14.55 -45.28 -10.83
C GLU A 857 -15.18 -45.57 -12.20
N GLU A 858 -15.85 -46.72 -12.34
CA GLU A 858 -16.53 -47.13 -13.59
C GLU A 858 -18.06 -47.06 -13.48
N ILE A 859 -18.68 -46.27 -14.36
CA ILE A 859 -20.13 -46.08 -14.46
C ILE A 859 -20.64 -46.69 -15.78
N PRO A 860 -21.36 -47.83 -15.74
CA PRO A 860 -21.96 -48.43 -16.93
C PRO A 860 -23.27 -47.72 -17.35
N LEU A 861 -23.56 -47.72 -18.65
CA LEU A 861 -24.81 -47.23 -19.23
C LEU A 861 -25.72 -48.38 -19.70
N ASP A 862 -27.00 -48.32 -19.35
CA ASP A 862 -28.03 -49.29 -19.80
C ASP A 862 -28.44 -49.11 -21.28
N ASP A 863 -28.10 -47.98 -21.90
CA ASP A 863 -28.42 -47.65 -23.29
C ASP A 863 -27.14 -47.43 -24.10
N GLY A 864 -27.10 -47.96 -25.33
CA GLY A 864 -25.91 -47.89 -26.18
C GLY A 864 -25.56 -46.46 -26.66
N ILE A 865 -24.29 -46.07 -26.54
CA ILE A 865 -23.76 -44.76 -26.97
C ILE A 865 -23.72 -44.71 -28.52
N THR A 866 -24.82 -44.28 -29.15
CA THR A 866 -25.02 -44.48 -30.62
C THR A 866 -25.51 -43.24 -31.37
N ARG A 867 -25.11 -42.01 -30.98
CA ARG A 867 -25.59 -40.77 -31.64
C ARG A 867 -24.63 -39.57 -31.52
N PHE A 868 -24.49 -38.81 -32.62
CA PHE A 868 -24.58 -37.33 -32.77
C PHE A 868 -23.53 -36.65 -33.69
N GLY A 869 -23.89 -35.45 -34.19
CA GLY A 869 -23.08 -34.40 -34.86
C GLY A 869 -21.90 -34.74 -35.81
N PRO A 870 -22.00 -34.54 -37.15
CA PRO A 870 -20.88 -34.74 -38.08
C PRO A 870 -19.86 -33.59 -38.19
N GLU A 871 -20.10 -32.44 -37.55
CA GLU A 871 -19.21 -31.27 -37.58
C GLU A 871 -19.26 -30.56 -36.21
N ALA A 872 -18.15 -30.53 -35.46
CA ALA A 872 -18.09 -29.89 -34.14
C ALA A 872 -16.67 -29.42 -33.79
N ASN A 873 -16.58 -28.24 -33.18
CA ASN A 873 -15.34 -27.70 -32.60
C ASN A 873 -15.13 -28.28 -31.20
N LEU A 874 -13.87 -28.47 -30.80
CA LEU A 874 -13.48 -28.72 -29.43
C LEU A 874 -13.13 -27.38 -28.76
N ILE A 875 -13.62 -27.17 -27.55
CA ILE A 875 -13.43 -25.98 -26.71
C ILE A 875 -12.83 -26.46 -25.39
N ILE A 876 -11.82 -25.77 -24.88
CA ILE A 876 -11.08 -26.17 -23.68
C ILE A 876 -11.08 -25.02 -22.65
N GLY A 877 -11.27 -25.34 -21.37
CA GLY A 877 -11.33 -24.39 -20.24
C GLY A 877 -12.67 -23.67 -20.05
N ALA A 878 -13.63 -23.81 -20.98
CA ALA A 878 -14.79 -22.93 -21.08
C ALA A 878 -16.08 -23.60 -21.60
N HIS A 879 -17.21 -22.92 -21.37
CA HIS A 879 -18.54 -23.28 -21.87
C HIS A 879 -19.17 -22.12 -22.67
N THR A 880 -19.74 -22.46 -23.84
CA THR A 880 -20.53 -21.53 -24.66
C THR A 880 -22.02 -21.87 -24.63
N ASN A 881 -22.86 -20.85 -24.50
CA ASN A 881 -24.32 -20.96 -24.43
C ASN A 881 -24.98 -21.09 -25.83
N SER A 882 -26.32 -20.99 -25.90
CA SER A 882 -27.08 -21.08 -27.16
C SER A 882 -27.19 -19.76 -27.96
N SER A 883 -26.38 -18.75 -27.66
CA SER A 883 -26.11 -17.60 -28.54
C SER A 883 -24.66 -17.58 -29.03
N GLY A 884 -23.86 -18.62 -28.69
CA GLY A 884 -22.41 -18.66 -28.98
C GLY A 884 -21.58 -17.84 -28.00
N GLN A 885 -22.21 -17.18 -27.01
CA GLN A 885 -21.54 -16.40 -25.99
C GLN A 885 -21.00 -17.31 -24.88
N PHE A 886 -19.80 -17.00 -24.41
CA PHE A 886 -19.22 -17.59 -23.20
C PHE A 886 -20.08 -17.27 -21.97
N ASN A 887 -20.15 -18.19 -21.00
CA ASN A 887 -20.82 -17.91 -19.72
C ASN A 887 -20.34 -18.72 -18.49
N GLN A 888 -19.44 -19.70 -18.61
CA GLN A 888 -18.89 -20.50 -17.48
C GLN A 888 -17.46 -20.98 -17.85
N ARG A 889 -16.51 -20.95 -16.90
CA ARG A 889 -15.09 -21.36 -17.06
C ARG A 889 -14.63 -22.29 -15.93
N LEU A 890 -13.50 -22.96 -16.14
CA LEU A 890 -12.62 -23.38 -15.03
C LEU A 890 -12.06 -22.15 -14.29
N ARG A 891 -11.81 -22.28 -12.99
CA ARG A 891 -11.14 -21.29 -12.13
C ARG A 891 -9.86 -21.91 -11.56
N GLY A 892 -8.78 -21.79 -12.35
CA GLY A 892 -7.45 -22.33 -12.05
C GLY A 892 -6.72 -22.81 -13.30
N ALA A 893 -5.73 -23.70 -13.13
CA ALA A 893 -4.79 -24.13 -14.17
C ALA A 893 -5.14 -25.50 -14.80
N ILE A 894 -4.64 -25.79 -16.01
CA ILE A 894 -4.78 -27.09 -16.70
C ILE A 894 -3.43 -27.48 -17.30
N ASP A 895 -2.70 -28.35 -16.62
CA ASP A 895 -1.42 -28.88 -17.06
C ASP A 895 -1.55 -30.28 -17.71
N GLU A 896 -0.63 -30.60 -18.62
CA GLU A 896 -0.53 -31.87 -19.37
C GLU A 896 -1.86 -32.43 -19.93
N LEU A 897 -2.72 -31.57 -20.51
CA LEU A 897 -3.99 -32.04 -21.10
C LEU A 897 -3.75 -32.94 -22.32
N ARG A 898 -4.16 -34.19 -22.17
CA ARG A 898 -4.03 -35.23 -23.19
C ARG A 898 -5.39 -35.79 -23.61
N ILE A 899 -5.55 -36.04 -24.92
CA ILE A 899 -6.75 -36.67 -25.48
C ILE A 899 -6.35 -37.83 -26.38
N VAL A 900 -6.41 -39.05 -25.86
CA VAL A 900 -5.97 -40.27 -26.54
C VAL A 900 -7.16 -41.01 -27.18
N ARG A 901 -7.00 -41.47 -28.42
CA ARG A 901 -8.04 -42.19 -29.21
C ARG A 901 -8.18 -43.68 -28.84
N ARG A 902 -8.16 -43.99 -27.54
CA ARG A 902 -8.49 -45.29 -26.93
C ARG A 902 -8.73 -45.12 -25.43
N VAL A 903 -9.27 -46.14 -24.77
CA VAL A 903 -9.18 -46.27 -23.31
C VAL A 903 -7.71 -46.51 -22.92
N LEU A 904 -7.20 -45.71 -21.98
CA LEU A 904 -5.94 -45.97 -21.27
C LEU A 904 -6.21 -46.88 -20.06
N SER A 905 -5.25 -47.75 -19.74
CA SER A 905 -5.22 -48.38 -18.42
C SER A 905 -4.52 -47.45 -17.41
N PRO A 906 -4.83 -47.53 -16.09
CA PRO A 906 -4.25 -46.62 -15.09
C PRO A 906 -2.70 -46.51 -15.11
N GLY A 907 -1.99 -47.58 -15.47
CA GLY A 907 -0.52 -47.57 -15.62
C GLY A 907 0.01 -47.09 -16.97
N GLU A 908 -0.84 -46.54 -17.84
CA GLU A 908 -0.49 -45.87 -19.10
C GLU A 908 -0.89 -44.37 -19.11
N MET A 909 -1.49 -43.92 -18.00
CA MET A 909 -1.89 -42.53 -17.76
C MET A 909 -0.70 -41.73 -17.23
N LEU A 910 -0.76 -40.41 -17.33
CA LEU A 910 0.31 -39.51 -16.89
C LEU A 910 0.69 -39.79 -15.42
N ASP A 911 2.00 -39.77 -15.13
CA ASP A 911 2.66 -40.42 -13.99
C ASP A 911 1.78 -40.62 -12.74
N ALA A 912 1.10 -41.77 -12.70
CA ALA A 912 0.18 -42.11 -11.62
C ALA A 912 0.92 -42.21 -10.27
N TRP A 913 0.65 -41.25 -9.39
CA TRP A 913 1.19 -41.25 -8.03
C TRP A 913 0.72 -42.50 -7.27
N PRO A 914 1.61 -43.20 -6.53
CA PRO A 914 1.20 -44.30 -5.67
C PRO A 914 0.52 -43.77 -4.39
N ALA A 915 -0.81 -43.67 -4.42
CA ALA A 915 -1.75 -43.56 -3.30
C ALA A 915 -1.26 -42.90 -1.99
N GLY A 916 -1.68 -41.65 -1.76
CA GLY A 916 -1.54 -40.97 -0.47
C GLY A 916 -2.00 -39.51 -0.56
N THR A 917 -3.11 -39.17 0.10
CA THR A 917 -3.64 -37.79 0.24
C THR A 917 -4.03 -37.50 1.69
N SER A 918 -3.34 -38.10 2.66
CA SER A 918 -3.40 -37.65 4.05
C SER A 918 -2.91 -36.21 4.19
N ALA A 919 -3.18 -35.62 5.36
CA ALA A 919 -2.61 -34.33 5.73
C ALA A 919 -1.07 -34.38 5.78
N ASP A 920 -0.43 -33.21 5.81
CA ASP A 920 0.97 -33.05 6.20
C ASP A 920 0.94 -32.24 7.50
N CYS A 921 0.78 -32.95 8.61
CA CYS A 921 0.54 -32.34 9.91
C CYS A 921 1.84 -31.77 10.52
N ASN A 922 2.99 -32.37 10.22
CA ASN A 922 4.28 -31.90 10.68
C ASN A 922 4.91 -30.80 9.80
N GLY A 923 4.30 -30.51 8.64
CA GLY A 923 4.65 -29.41 7.74
C GLY A 923 5.93 -29.61 6.93
N ASN A 924 6.37 -30.86 6.73
CA ASN A 924 7.65 -31.17 6.09
C ASN A 924 7.59 -31.25 4.55
N GLY A 925 6.39 -31.16 3.97
CA GLY A 925 6.14 -31.29 2.53
C GLY A 925 5.92 -32.73 2.06
N ARG A 926 5.71 -33.68 2.99
CA ARG A 926 5.29 -35.08 2.70
C ARG A 926 3.96 -35.37 3.40
N PRO A 927 3.03 -36.06 2.73
CA PRO A 927 1.83 -36.59 3.39
C PRO A 927 2.18 -37.56 4.53
N ASP A 928 1.43 -37.49 5.62
CA ASP A 928 1.60 -38.26 6.85
C ASP A 928 1.63 -39.79 6.60
N ASP A 929 0.80 -40.27 5.67
CA ASP A 929 0.73 -41.68 5.23
C ASP A 929 2.06 -42.20 4.63
N CYS A 930 2.88 -41.31 4.06
CA CYS A 930 4.21 -41.63 3.57
C CYS A 930 5.25 -41.72 4.70
N ASP A 931 5.14 -40.88 5.75
CA ASP A 931 6.06 -40.91 6.89
C ASP A 931 5.79 -42.10 7.83
N ILE A 932 4.53 -42.56 7.93
CA ILE A 932 4.16 -43.85 8.55
C ILE A 932 4.76 -45.02 7.74
N ALA A 933 4.66 -44.99 6.40
CA ALA A 933 5.15 -46.07 5.53
C ALA A 933 6.69 -46.18 5.50
N ASP A 934 7.41 -45.05 5.56
CA ASP A 934 8.87 -45.02 5.69
C ASP A 934 9.34 -45.37 7.13
N GLY A 935 8.43 -45.44 8.10
CA GLY A 935 8.70 -45.79 9.50
C GLY A 935 9.39 -44.69 10.30
N LEU A 936 9.14 -43.43 9.94
CA LEU A 936 9.67 -42.23 10.59
C LEU A 936 8.74 -41.75 11.72
N LEU A 937 7.43 -41.94 11.56
CA LEU A 937 6.39 -41.70 12.57
C LEU A 937 5.63 -42.99 12.92
N ALA A 938 4.85 -42.94 14.00
CA ALA A 938 4.08 -44.09 14.50
C ALA A 938 2.57 -43.85 14.33
N ASP A 939 1.90 -44.88 13.84
CA ASP A 939 0.45 -45.09 13.80
C ASP A 939 0.23 -46.41 14.54
N VAL A 940 -0.19 -46.34 15.82
CA VAL A 940 -0.22 -47.51 16.72
C VAL A 940 -1.58 -48.21 16.71
N ASP A 941 -2.67 -47.50 16.40
CA ASP A 941 -4.01 -48.07 16.35
C ASP A 941 -4.49 -48.46 14.93
N GLY A 942 -3.80 -47.97 13.89
CA GLY A 942 -3.96 -48.36 12.49
C GLY A 942 -5.01 -47.55 11.74
N ASP A 943 -5.29 -46.31 12.14
CA ASP A 943 -6.32 -45.44 11.54
C ASP A 943 -5.82 -44.59 10.36
N LEU A 944 -4.51 -44.61 10.08
CA LEU A 944 -3.80 -43.90 9.02
C LEU A 944 -3.57 -42.39 9.27
N LEU A 945 -3.64 -41.94 10.53
CA LEU A 945 -3.06 -40.68 11.00
C LEU A 945 -1.88 -40.96 11.96
N PRO A 946 -0.82 -40.11 11.99
CA PRO A 946 0.24 -40.26 12.99
C PRO A 946 -0.29 -39.93 14.39
N ASP A 947 0.10 -40.70 15.40
CA ASP A 947 -0.36 -40.52 16.79
C ASP A 947 -0.12 -39.08 17.33
N GLU A 948 0.92 -38.39 16.83
CA GLU A 948 1.28 -37.01 17.20
C GLU A 948 0.37 -35.92 16.57
N CYS A 949 -0.51 -36.32 15.65
CA CYS A 949 -1.37 -35.45 14.86
C CYS A 949 -2.87 -35.59 15.19
N ALA A 950 -3.22 -36.52 16.08
CA ALA A 950 -4.54 -36.56 16.70
C ALA A 950 -4.76 -35.32 17.60
N ILE A 951 -5.87 -34.62 17.36
CA ILE A 951 -6.11 -33.24 17.84
C ILE A 951 -6.05 -33.11 19.38
N GLY A 952 -5.39 -32.05 19.85
CA GLY A 952 -5.84 -31.29 21.02
C GLY A 952 -4.97 -31.41 22.27
N GLY A 953 -4.32 -30.30 22.64
CA GLY A 953 -3.49 -30.20 23.84
C GLY A 953 -4.26 -30.12 25.16
N CYS A 954 -5.13 -31.10 25.45
CA CYS A 954 -5.62 -31.36 26.80
C CYS A 954 -6.22 -32.78 26.93
N PRO A 955 -5.42 -33.83 27.20
CA PRO A 955 -5.90 -35.23 27.15
C PRO A 955 -7.04 -35.60 28.13
N GLY A 956 -7.35 -34.75 29.11
CA GLY A 956 -8.45 -34.97 30.05
C GLY A 956 -9.80 -34.38 29.63
N ASP A 957 -9.82 -33.57 28.55
CA ASP A 957 -11.02 -32.92 28.01
C ASP A 957 -11.70 -33.89 27.03
N LEU A 958 -12.75 -34.55 27.51
CA LEU A 958 -13.41 -35.68 26.84
C LEU A 958 -14.70 -35.28 26.10
N ASP A 959 -15.23 -34.07 26.32
CA ASP A 959 -16.27 -33.49 25.46
C ASP A 959 -15.83 -32.30 24.59
N GLY A 960 -14.58 -31.84 24.73
CA GLY A 960 -13.93 -30.86 23.86
C GLY A 960 -14.35 -29.43 24.15
N ASP A 961 -14.69 -29.11 25.40
CA ASP A 961 -15.18 -27.78 25.81
C ASP A 961 -14.08 -26.82 26.31
N GLY A 962 -12.86 -27.32 26.52
CA GLY A 962 -11.66 -26.58 26.91
C GLY A 962 -11.28 -26.65 28.40
N ASP A 963 -12.11 -27.27 29.24
CA ASP A 963 -11.88 -27.39 30.70
C ASP A 963 -11.97 -28.85 31.17
N VAL A 964 -10.90 -29.41 31.76
CA VAL A 964 -10.97 -30.78 32.33
C VAL A 964 -11.76 -30.78 33.64
N GLY A 965 -12.95 -31.37 33.65
CA GLY A 965 -13.89 -31.20 34.76
C GLY A 965 -14.88 -32.33 35.04
N GLY A 966 -16.04 -31.92 35.58
CA GLY A 966 -17.06 -32.82 36.10
C GLY A 966 -17.88 -33.55 35.02
N SER A 967 -17.85 -33.04 33.78
CA SER A 967 -18.48 -33.64 32.61
C SER A 967 -17.66 -34.82 32.11
N ASP A 968 -16.34 -34.62 31.97
CA ASP A 968 -15.32 -35.57 31.53
C ASP A 968 -15.19 -36.74 32.49
N LEU A 969 -15.17 -36.43 33.79
CA LEU A 969 -15.27 -37.44 34.84
C LEU A 969 -16.52 -38.32 34.69
N GLY A 970 -17.63 -37.73 34.21
CA GLY A 970 -18.85 -38.45 33.86
C GLY A 970 -18.66 -39.38 32.65
N LEU A 971 -17.99 -38.91 31.60
CA LEU A 971 -17.70 -39.68 30.39
C LEU A 971 -16.72 -40.83 30.64
N LEU A 972 -15.68 -40.60 31.44
CA LEU A 972 -14.74 -41.63 31.90
C LEU A 972 -15.47 -42.74 32.67
N PHE A 973 -16.43 -42.41 33.55
CA PHE A 973 -17.27 -43.43 34.20
C PHE A 973 -18.28 -44.13 33.27
N VAL A 974 -18.63 -43.54 32.12
CA VAL A 974 -19.45 -44.20 31.09
C VAL A 974 -18.64 -45.21 30.28
N ALA A 975 -17.35 -44.95 30.06
CA ALA A 975 -16.42 -45.83 29.33
C ALA A 975 -15.78 -46.94 30.19
N TRP A 976 -15.98 -46.93 31.51
CA TRP A 976 -15.32 -47.82 32.48
C TRP A 976 -15.36 -49.32 32.12
N ASP A 977 -14.21 -49.99 32.24
CA ASP A 977 -13.97 -51.41 31.88
C ASP A 977 -14.11 -51.71 30.37
N GLY A 978 -14.00 -50.68 29.52
CA GLY A 978 -13.99 -50.77 28.06
C GLY A 978 -12.92 -49.87 27.40
N PRO A 979 -12.68 -50.05 26.08
CA PRO A 979 -11.74 -49.21 25.32
C PRO A 979 -12.44 -47.94 24.80
N GLY A 980 -11.68 -46.85 24.63
CA GLY A 980 -12.15 -45.60 24.05
C GLY A 980 -11.32 -44.40 24.50
N PRO A 981 -11.68 -43.17 24.09
CA PRO A 981 -10.86 -41.96 24.31
C PRO A 981 -10.68 -41.53 25.78
N ALA A 982 -11.35 -42.21 26.73
CA ALA A 982 -11.15 -41.99 28.17
C ALA A 982 -10.07 -42.89 28.79
N ASP A 983 -9.35 -43.66 27.97
CA ASP A 983 -8.19 -44.51 28.32
C ASP A 983 -6.94 -43.62 28.25
N LEU A 984 -6.65 -42.95 29.36
CA LEU A 984 -5.69 -41.85 29.44
C LEU A 984 -4.26 -42.31 29.70
N ASP A 985 -4.06 -43.55 30.18
CA ASP A 985 -2.73 -44.17 30.23
C ASP A 985 -2.45 -45.17 29.10
N GLY A 986 -3.45 -45.49 28.28
CA GLY A 986 -3.31 -46.29 27.06
C GLY A 986 -3.09 -47.78 27.34
N ASP A 987 -3.46 -48.30 28.52
CA ASP A 987 -3.31 -49.72 28.86
C ASP A 987 -4.38 -50.63 28.21
N GLY A 988 -5.41 -50.03 27.60
CA GLY A 988 -6.52 -50.69 26.91
C GLY A 988 -7.79 -50.82 27.76
N VAL A 989 -7.82 -50.30 28.98
CA VAL A 989 -8.93 -50.46 29.94
C VAL A 989 -9.18 -49.19 30.78
N VAL A 990 -10.21 -48.41 30.42
CA VAL A 990 -10.65 -47.26 31.23
C VAL A 990 -10.97 -47.66 32.67
N GLY A 991 -10.20 -47.16 33.62
CA GLY A 991 -10.26 -47.60 35.00
C GLY A 991 -9.66 -46.65 36.03
N GLY A 992 -9.09 -47.25 37.08
CA GLY A 992 -8.66 -46.53 38.28
C GLY A 992 -7.37 -45.69 38.10
N ALA A 993 -6.63 -45.92 37.02
CA ALA A 993 -5.41 -45.18 36.68
C ALA A 993 -5.73 -43.93 35.87
N ASP A 994 -6.59 -44.05 34.86
CA ASP A 994 -7.16 -42.96 34.05
C ASP A 994 -7.91 -41.96 34.89
N LEU A 995 -8.74 -42.45 35.82
CA LEU A 995 -9.40 -41.62 36.83
C LEU A 995 -8.38 -40.82 37.67
N GLY A 996 -7.19 -41.37 37.89
CA GLY A 996 -6.08 -40.68 38.54
C GLY A 996 -5.48 -39.58 37.66
N LEU A 997 -5.32 -39.83 36.36
CA LEU A 997 -4.79 -38.86 35.40
C LEU A 997 -5.77 -37.72 35.10
N LEU A 998 -7.07 -38.00 34.97
CA LEU A 998 -8.10 -36.97 34.77
C LEU A 998 -8.15 -35.98 35.96
N PHE A 999 -7.91 -36.45 37.19
CA PHE A 999 -7.75 -35.56 38.35
C PHE A 999 -6.41 -34.82 38.42
N VAL A 1000 -5.38 -35.24 37.69
CA VAL A 1000 -4.10 -34.51 37.55
C VAL A 1000 -4.22 -33.37 36.54
N LEU A 1001 -5.05 -33.53 35.51
CA LEU A 1001 -5.26 -32.57 34.42
C LEU A 1001 -6.37 -31.53 34.71
N TRP A 1002 -6.98 -31.56 35.89
CA TRP A 1002 -8.21 -30.83 36.23
C TRP A 1002 -8.07 -29.29 36.21
N GLY A 1003 -8.66 -28.63 35.20
CA GLY A 1003 -8.70 -27.17 35.01
C GLY A 1003 -8.54 -26.72 33.55
N ASP A 1004 -8.45 -25.41 33.35
CA ASP A 1004 -8.31 -24.72 32.06
C ASP A 1004 -6.94 -24.98 31.37
N CYS A 1005 -6.90 -25.07 30.03
CA CYS A 1005 -5.71 -25.47 29.25
C CYS A 1005 -4.97 -24.26 28.57
N PRO A 1006 -3.65 -24.02 28.82
CA PRO A 1006 -2.92 -22.82 28.34
C PRO A 1006 -1.92 -23.02 27.16
N ALA A 1007 -1.54 -21.93 26.45
CA ALA A 1007 -0.65 -21.91 25.26
C ALA A 1007 0.56 -20.91 25.37
N GLY A 1008 1.52 -20.97 24.43
CA GLY A 1008 2.71 -20.08 24.26
C GLY A 1008 3.56 -20.48 23.02
N CYS A 1009 4.67 -19.84 22.60
CA CYS A 1009 5.50 -18.72 23.11
C CYS A 1009 5.99 -17.80 21.93
N ALA A 1010 7.21 -17.18 21.97
CA ALA A 1010 7.69 -16.19 20.97
C ALA A 1010 9.21 -16.32 20.59
N PRO A 1011 9.69 -15.78 19.43
CA PRO A 1011 10.83 -16.36 18.70
C PRO A 1011 12.23 -15.70 18.80
N THR A 1012 12.42 -14.53 19.44
CA THR A 1012 13.62 -13.67 19.23
C THR A 1012 14.93 -14.08 19.94
N SER A 1013 15.31 -15.37 19.99
CA SER A 1013 16.55 -15.78 20.68
C SER A 1013 17.33 -16.99 20.11
N CYS A 1014 17.17 -17.34 18.84
CA CYS A 1014 17.86 -18.49 18.21
C CYS A 1014 18.41 -18.23 16.80
N ASP A 1015 18.59 -16.96 16.41
CA ASP A 1015 19.13 -16.54 15.10
C ASP A 1015 20.66 -16.80 15.00
N ASP A 1016 21.16 -17.27 13.84
CA ASP A 1016 22.60 -17.43 13.54
C ASP A 1016 23.16 -16.57 12.37
N ASP A 1017 22.37 -15.62 11.85
CA ASP A 1017 22.75 -14.67 10.79
C ASP A 1017 23.22 -15.30 9.45
N ASP A 1018 23.04 -16.62 9.21
CA ASP A 1018 23.23 -17.26 7.88
C ASP A 1018 21.86 -17.39 7.17
N GLU A 1019 21.62 -16.54 6.16
CA GLU A 1019 20.38 -16.53 5.35
C GLU A 1019 20.10 -17.85 4.60
N CYS A 1020 21.09 -18.76 4.51
CA CYS A 1020 20.91 -20.12 4.02
C CYS A 1020 20.63 -21.16 5.13
N THR A 1021 20.34 -20.75 6.37
CA THR A 1021 19.82 -21.59 7.47
C THR A 1021 18.42 -21.16 7.92
N PHE A 1022 17.63 -22.14 8.38
CA PHE A 1022 16.37 -21.88 9.11
C PHE A 1022 16.59 -22.09 10.60
N ASP A 1023 16.20 -21.07 11.36
CA ASP A 1023 16.48 -20.98 12.79
C ASP A 1023 15.24 -21.20 13.64
N GLY A 1024 15.30 -22.25 14.46
CA GLY A 1024 14.18 -22.70 15.29
C GLY A 1024 14.57 -22.88 16.75
N CYS A 1025 13.63 -22.60 17.65
CA CYS A 1025 13.74 -22.96 19.07
C CYS A 1025 12.81 -24.14 19.36
N HIS A 1026 13.36 -25.26 19.84
CA HIS A 1026 12.60 -26.48 20.08
C HIS A 1026 11.59 -26.28 21.24
N PRO A 1027 10.26 -26.30 21.00
CA PRO A 1027 9.27 -25.74 21.93
C PRO A 1027 9.15 -26.47 23.28
N VAL A 1028 9.55 -27.74 23.35
CA VAL A 1028 9.54 -28.53 24.60
C VAL A 1028 10.88 -28.50 25.37
N THR A 1029 11.99 -28.05 24.74
CA THR A 1029 13.34 -28.19 25.34
C THR A 1029 14.16 -26.89 25.39
N GLY A 1030 13.80 -25.86 24.61
CA GLY A 1030 14.50 -24.58 24.56
C GLY A 1030 15.87 -24.62 23.88
N ALA A 1031 16.15 -25.64 23.06
CA ALA A 1031 17.37 -25.75 22.27
C ALA A 1031 17.21 -25.08 20.90
N CYS A 1032 18.18 -24.25 20.50
CA CYS A 1032 18.24 -23.71 19.14
C CYS A 1032 18.69 -24.76 18.13
N THR A 1033 18.12 -24.71 16.93
CA THR A 1033 18.42 -25.59 15.79
C THR A 1033 18.50 -24.77 14.51
N HIS A 1034 19.64 -24.86 13.83
CA HIS A 1034 19.95 -24.14 12.60
C HIS A 1034 20.02 -25.15 11.44
N VAL A 1035 19.08 -25.09 10.49
CA VAL A 1035 18.89 -26.13 9.47
C VAL A 1035 19.14 -25.58 8.07
N ARG A 1036 20.21 -26.07 7.43
CA ARG A 1036 20.72 -25.52 6.17
C ARG A 1036 19.81 -25.82 4.97
N ILE A 1037 19.43 -24.79 4.23
CA ILE A 1037 18.54 -24.82 3.07
C ILE A 1037 19.25 -25.51 1.88
N PRO A 1038 18.79 -26.69 1.40
CA PRO A 1038 19.48 -27.43 0.34
C PRO A 1038 19.31 -26.78 -1.04
N GLY A 1039 20.39 -26.23 -1.59
CA GLY A 1039 20.39 -25.56 -2.89
C GLY A 1039 20.46 -24.03 -2.81
N CYS A 1040 20.31 -23.46 -1.60
CA CYS A 1040 20.70 -22.09 -1.33
C CYS A 1040 22.20 -21.92 -1.62
N VAL A 1041 22.54 -20.94 -2.46
CA VAL A 1041 23.90 -20.48 -2.69
C VAL A 1041 23.93 -19.08 -2.10
N SER A 1042 24.69 -18.90 -1.02
CA SER A 1042 24.90 -17.58 -0.39
C SER A 1042 25.30 -16.57 -1.46
N ASP A 1043 24.64 -15.43 -1.49
CA ASP A 1043 24.90 -14.39 -2.49
C ASP A 1043 26.39 -13.98 -2.43
N PRO A 1044 27.15 -14.01 -3.56
CA PRO A 1044 28.54 -13.57 -3.59
C PRO A 1044 28.77 -12.14 -3.11
N CYS A 1045 27.75 -11.29 -3.14
CA CYS A 1045 27.77 -9.91 -2.66
C CYS A 1045 27.28 -9.76 -1.20
N PHE A 1046 26.73 -10.81 -0.57
CA PHE A 1046 26.29 -10.75 0.83
C PHE A 1046 27.49 -10.61 1.77
N GLY A 1047 27.55 -9.45 2.46
CA GLY A 1047 28.70 -9.06 3.28
C GLY A 1047 29.88 -8.47 2.51
N VAL A 1048 29.79 -8.28 1.19
CA VAL A 1048 30.80 -7.56 0.40
C VAL A 1048 30.42 -6.09 0.34
N PHE A 1049 31.00 -5.31 1.25
CA PHE A 1049 30.96 -3.84 1.16
C PHE A 1049 31.85 -3.41 -0.02
N CYS A 1050 31.21 -2.92 -1.08
CA CYS A 1050 31.87 -2.42 -2.28
C CYS A 1050 32.07 -0.91 -2.30
N ASP A 1051 31.87 -0.24 -1.17
CA ASP A 1051 32.19 1.17 -0.93
C ASP A 1051 33.72 1.38 -0.99
N ASP A 1052 34.23 2.19 -1.93
CA ASP A 1052 35.65 2.60 -1.96
C ASP A 1052 36.00 3.83 -1.14
N GLY A 1053 35.02 4.45 -0.46
CA GLY A 1053 35.23 5.68 0.31
C GLY A 1053 35.60 6.86 -0.60
N ASP A 1054 34.84 7.02 -1.69
CA ASP A 1054 34.81 8.21 -2.51
C ASP A 1054 33.34 8.47 -2.89
N ASP A 1055 32.68 9.41 -2.20
CA ASP A 1055 31.28 9.83 -2.48
C ASP A 1055 31.04 10.28 -3.94
N CYS A 1056 32.11 10.44 -4.73
CA CYS A 1056 32.07 10.74 -6.16
C CYS A 1056 32.18 9.50 -7.06
N THR A 1057 32.09 8.29 -6.54
CA THR A 1057 31.88 7.02 -7.27
C THR A 1057 30.51 6.42 -6.91
N THR A 1058 29.85 5.78 -7.89
CA THR A 1058 28.75 4.84 -7.59
C THR A 1058 29.31 3.44 -7.56
N ASP A 1059 29.05 2.77 -6.45
CA ASP A 1059 29.72 1.54 -6.06
C ASP A 1059 28.76 0.35 -6.03
N GLU A 1060 29.05 -0.65 -6.85
CA GLU A 1060 28.17 -1.79 -7.08
C GLU A 1060 28.96 -3.10 -7.15
N CYS A 1061 28.48 -4.15 -6.48
CA CYS A 1061 29.03 -5.49 -6.57
C CYS A 1061 28.48 -6.18 -7.82
N ASP A 1062 29.34 -6.72 -8.70
CA ASP A 1062 28.88 -7.53 -9.85
C ASP A 1062 28.23 -8.83 -9.36
N PRO A 1063 26.90 -9.01 -9.49
CA PRO A 1063 26.19 -10.16 -8.93
C PRO A 1063 26.53 -11.48 -9.64
N SER A 1064 27.29 -11.45 -10.75
CA SER A 1064 27.76 -12.63 -11.45
C SER A 1064 29.18 -13.07 -11.06
N THR A 1065 29.96 -12.21 -10.38
CA THR A 1065 31.36 -12.48 -10.03
C THR A 1065 31.74 -12.21 -8.57
N GLY A 1066 31.02 -11.33 -7.87
CA GLY A 1066 31.34 -10.87 -6.51
C GLY A 1066 32.49 -9.86 -6.45
N GLU A 1067 32.86 -9.23 -7.57
CA GLU A 1067 33.89 -8.17 -7.63
C GLU A 1067 33.23 -6.77 -7.62
N CYS A 1068 33.83 -5.82 -6.91
CA CYS A 1068 33.34 -4.44 -6.81
C CYS A 1068 33.66 -3.61 -8.07
N ILE A 1069 32.68 -2.82 -8.50
CA ILE A 1069 32.74 -1.91 -9.65
C ILE A 1069 32.44 -0.50 -9.15
N HIS A 1070 33.41 0.40 -9.31
CA HIS A 1070 33.34 1.80 -8.90
C HIS A 1070 33.27 2.69 -10.14
N VAL A 1071 32.18 3.47 -10.31
CA VAL A 1071 31.92 4.27 -11.52
C VAL A 1071 31.86 5.77 -11.19
N PRO A 1072 32.79 6.61 -11.69
CA PRO A 1072 32.87 8.01 -11.31
C PRO A 1072 31.65 8.87 -11.74
N ILE A 1073 31.10 9.61 -10.78
CA ILE A 1073 29.97 10.53 -10.92
C ILE A 1073 30.43 11.85 -11.58
N PRO A 1074 29.93 12.23 -12.77
CA PRO A 1074 30.43 13.41 -13.47
C PRO A 1074 30.04 14.74 -12.79
N GLY A 1075 30.98 15.34 -12.06
CA GLY A 1075 30.85 16.71 -11.51
C GLY A 1075 30.79 16.79 -9.98
N CYS A 1076 30.97 15.67 -9.28
CA CYS A 1076 31.17 15.63 -7.83
C CYS A 1076 32.62 16.05 -7.47
N GLU A 1077 32.80 16.69 -6.31
CA GLU A 1077 34.09 16.94 -5.65
C GLU A 1077 34.01 16.34 -4.22
N PRO A 1078 34.99 15.53 -3.76
CA PRO A 1078 34.86 14.69 -2.56
C PRO A 1078 34.93 15.45 -1.23
N ASP A 1079 34.38 14.86 -0.16
CA ASP A 1079 34.28 15.45 1.18
C ASP A 1079 35.68 15.67 1.83
N PRO A 1080 36.03 16.90 2.25
CA PRO A 1080 37.27 17.19 2.97
C PRO A 1080 37.47 16.47 4.31
N CYS A 1081 36.44 15.91 4.92
CA CYS A 1081 36.46 15.30 6.26
C CYS A 1081 36.60 13.78 6.28
N GLU A 1082 36.57 13.12 5.12
CA GLU A 1082 36.65 11.67 5.04
C GLU A 1082 38.01 11.13 5.53
N GLY A 1083 37.99 10.17 6.46
CA GLY A 1083 39.18 9.58 7.06
C GLY A 1083 39.92 10.48 8.07
N VAL A 1084 39.33 11.59 8.52
CA VAL A 1084 39.93 12.51 9.50
C VAL A 1084 39.46 12.17 10.93
N GLU A 1085 40.25 11.39 11.68
CA GLU A 1085 40.04 11.22 13.14
C GLU A 1085 40.33 12.54 13.88
N CYS A 1086 39.31 13.12 14.51
CA CYS A 1086 39.41 14.37 15.27
C CYS A 1086 39.36 14.22 16.80
N ASP A 1087 39.24 13.00 17.33
CA ASP A 1087 39.29 12.70 18.78
C ASP A 1087 40.66 13.14 19.36
N ASP A 1088 40.68 14.16 20.22
CA ASP A 1088 41.88 14.63 20.91
C ASP A 1088 42.15 13.91 22.25
N GLY A 1089 41.22 13.06 22.67
CA GLY A 1089 41.27 12.23 23.86
C GLY A 1089 40.86 12.95 25.15
N ASP A 1090 40.40 14.21 25.11
CA ASP A 1090 39.83 14.91 26.26
C ASP A 1090 38.31 14.64 26.33
N PRO A 1091 37.80 13.90 27.35
CA PRO A 1091 36.36 13.66 27.49
C PRO A 1091 35.54 14.92 27.86
N CYS A 1092 36.20 16.07 27.98
CA CYS A 1092 35.58 17.38 28.19
C CYS A 1092 35.57 18.26 26.91
N THR A 1093 35.86 17.73 25.72
CA THR A 1093 35.63 18.37 24.41
C THR A 1093 34.63 17.57 23.56
N GLU A 1094 33.86 18.27 22.72
CA GLU A 1094 33.18 17.68 21.56
C GLU A 1094 34.06 17.90 20.32
N ASP A 1095 34.48 16.78 19.72
CA ASP A 1095 35.43 16.75 18.62
C ASP A 1095 34.74 16.43 17.29
N PHE A 1096 34.91 17.30 16.29
CA PHE A 1096 34.34 17.13 14.96
C PHE A 1096 35.19 17.77 13.87
N CYS A 1097 34.99 17.33 12.63
CA CYS A 1097 35.65 17.91 11.45
C CYS A 1097 34.77 19.02 10.82
N ASP A 1098 35.37 20.14 10.42
CA ASP A 1098 34.71 21.22 9.68
C ASP A 1098 34.46 20.79 8.21
N PRO A 1099 33.21 20.55 7.79
CA PRO A 1099 32.88 20.00 6.46
C PRO A 1099 33.18 20.96 5.30
N LEU A 1100 33.51 22.23 5.57
CA LEU A 1100 33.96 23.17 4.54
C LEU A 1100 35.48 23.22 4.38
N THR A 1101 36.26 22.65 5.31
CA THR A 1101 37.73 22.81 5.31
C THR A 1101 38.54 21.56 5.63
N GLY A 1102 37.94 20.47 6.12
CA GLY A 1102 38.64 19.24 6.47
C GLY A 1102 39.52 19.37 7.72
N ALA A 1103 39.22 20.34 8.59
CA ALA A 1103 40.00 20.66 9.77
C ALA A 1103 39.29 20.24 11.05
N CYS A 1104 40.00 19.60 11.98
CA CYS A 1104 39.45 19.26 13.28
C CYS A 1104 39.17 20.50 14.13
N VAL A 1105 38.03 20.47 14.79
CA VAL A 1105 37.49 21.45 15.73
C VAL A 1105 37.19 20.70 17.03
N HIS A 1106 37.66 21.25 18.14
CA HIS A 1106 37.55 20.68 19.48
C HIS A 1106 36.85 21.74 20.34
N GLU A 1107 35.55 21.58 20.62
CA GLU A 1107 34.76 22.55 21.38
C GLU A 1107 34.62 22.13 22.86
N PRO A 1108 35.05 22.94 23.83
CA PRO A 1108 34.95 22.56 25.25
C PRO A 1108 33.51 22.42 25.76
N ILE A 1109 33.24 21.31 26.43
CA ILE A 1109 31.96 21.00 27.07
C ILE A 1109 31.83 21.79 28.39
N ASP A 1110 30.90 22.74 28.41
CA ASP A 1110 30.69 23.65 29.54
C ASP A 1110 30.13 22.89 30.78
N GLY A 1111 30.97 22.68 31.80
CA GLY A 1111 30.60 22.05 33.08
C GLY A 1111 31.31 20.74 33.44
N CYS A 1112 32.24 20.27 32.61
CA CYS A 1112 33.06 19.08 32.88
C CYS A 1112 34.22 19.41 33.86
N GLU A 1113 34.05 19.14 35.17
CA GLU A 1113 35.14 19.24 36.17
C GLU A 1113 35.65 17.84 36.59
N PRO A 1114 36.98 17.64 36.74
CA PRO A 1114 37.56 16.33 37.06
C PRO A 1114 37.24 15.87 38.49
N ALA A 1115 36.94 14.57 38.63
CA ALA A 1115 36.56 13.95 39.89
C ALA A 1115 37.65 14.12 40.98
N PRO A 1116 37.31 14.57 42.21
CA PRO A 1116 38.29 14.81 43.27
C PRO A 1116 38.82 13.51 43.90
N CYS A 1117 39.92 13.60 44.64
CA CYS A 1117 40.42 12.49 45.46
C CYS A 1117 39.34 11.86 46.35
N GLY A 1118 39.26 10.53 46.33
CA GLY A 1118 38.27 9.76 47.09
C GLY A 1118 36.92 9.59 46.40
N ASP A 1119 36.76 10.06 45.16
CA ASP A 1119 35.56 9.81 44.37
C ASP A 1119 35.59 8.39 43.76
N PRO A 1120 34.55 7.55 43.98
CA PRO A 1120 34.44 6.24 43.34
C PRO A 1120 34.54 6.25 41.80
N ALA A 1121 34.21 7.36 41.15
CA ALA A 1121 34.32 7.53 39.69
C ALA A 1121 35.77 7.62 39.20
N ALA A 1122 36.72 8.06 40.05
CA ALA A 1122 38.15 8.12 39.69
C ALA A 1122 38.80 6.71 39.63
N GLY A 1123 38.16 5.70 40.23
CA GLY A 1123 38.58 4.30 40.15
C GLY A 1123 39.72 3.90 41.09
N GLY A 1124 39.99 2.59 41.12
CA GLY A 1124 40.85 1.96 42.13
C GLY A 1124 42.30 2.42 42.15
N CYS A 1125 42.79 3.00 43.24
CA CYS A 1125 44.16 3.55 43.38
C CYS A 1125 45.32 2.62 42.97
N PHE A 1126 45.10 1.29 42.92
CA PHE A 1126 46.09 0.29 42.51
C PHE A 1126 45.90 -0.23 41.07
N ARG A 1127 45.16 0.51 40.23
CA ARG A 1127 44.99 0.26 38.79
C ARG A 1127 45.15 1.57 38.02
N PRO A 1128 45.80 1.57 36.84
CA PRO A 1128 45.89 2.77 36.05
C PRO A 1128 44.55 3.10 35.40
N GLY A 1129 44.23 4.38 35.30
CA GLY A 1129 43.03 4.92 34.65
C GLY A 1129 43.34 6.21 33.88
N PRO A 1130 42.49 6.60 32.92
CA PRO A 1130 42.69 7.83 32.14
C PRO A 1130 42.38 9.10 32.93
N LEU A 1131 41.57 9.01 33.99
CA LEU A 1131 41.24 10.14 34.86
C LEU A 1131 42.35 10.39 35.90
N PRO A 1132 42.59 11.63 36.33
CA PRO A 1132 43.38 11.93 37.52
C PRO A 1132 42.62 11.51 38.80
N ASN A 1133 43.36 11.43 39.91
CA ASN A 1133 42.89 10.99 41.23
C ASN A 1133 42.48 9.50 41.31
N CYS A 1134 42.08 9.04 42.50
CA CYS A 1134 41.60 7.68 42.73
C CYS A 1134 40.59 7.58 43.89
N ASP A 1135 39.95 6.42 44.03
CA ASP A 1135 38.79 6.14 44.87
C ASP A 1135 39.02 6.12 46.41
N ASP A 1136 40.28 6.12 46.87
CA ASP A 1136 40.63 6.27 48.29
C ASP A 1136 41.26 7.64 48.55
N LEU A 1137 40.58 8.48 49.34
CA LEU A 1137 40.97 9.85 49.64
C LEU A 1137 42.39 9.95 50.25
N GLU A 1138 42.71 9.10 51.23
CA GLU A 1138 43.99 9.20 51.98
C GLU A 1138 45.16 8.68 51.14
N CYS A 1139 44.93 7.65 50.31
CA CYS A 1139 45.90 7.19 49.31
C CYS A 1139 46.11 8.22 48.20
N CYS A 1140 45.01 8.77 47.67
CA CYS A 1140 45.03 9.76 46.61
C CYS A 1140 45.83 11.01 47.01
N GLU A 1141 45.43 11.70 48.08
CA GLU A 1141 46.13 12.89 48.57
C GLU A 1141 47.63 12.64 48.85
N ALA A 1142 47.99 11.44 49.32
CA ALA A 1142 49.36 11.07 49.61
C ALA A 1142 50.23 10.83 48.36
N VAL A 1143 49.64 10.36 47.26
CA VAL A 1143 50.32 10.24 45.96
C VAL A 1143 50.38 11.59 45.25
N CYS A 1144 49.29 12.38 45.25
CA CYS A 1144 49.28 13.76 44.72
C CYS A 1144 50.39 14.62 45.33
N ALA A 1145 50.62 14.49 46.65
CA ALA A 1145 51.65 15.25 47.35
C ALA A 1145 53.10 14.86 46.98
N VAL A 1146 53.29 13.82 46.17
CA VAL A 1146 54.60 13.36 45.67
C VAL A 1146 54.75 13.60 44.16
N ASP A 1147 53.68 13.41 43.39
CA ASP A 1147 53.62 13.75 41.97
C ASP A 1147 52.27 14.40 41.61
N ASP A 1148 52.31 15.69 41.27
CA ASP A 1148 51.12 16.47 40.92
C ASP A 1148 50.42 15.91 39.65
N TYR A 1149 51.16 15.24 38.75
CA TYR A 1149 50.65 14.66 37.50
C TYR A 1149 49.50 13.67 37.74
N CYS A 1150 49.60 12.88 38.82
CA CYS A 1150 48.58 11.88 39.19
C CYS A 1150 47.20 12.49 39.48
N CYS A 1151 47.14 13.80 39.75
CA CYS A 1151 45.96 14.48 40.29
C CYS A 1151 45.57 15.74 39.49
N LEU A 1152 46.28 15.99 38.38
CA LEU A 1152 46.00 17.03 37.41
C LEU A 1152 45.80 16.47 36.00
N ASP A 1153 46.52 15.39 35.65
CA ASP A 1153 46.57 14.84 34.29
C ASP A 1153 45.93 13.43 34.23
N ALA A 1154 46.56 12.39 34.83
CA ALA A 1154 46.01 11.02 34.80
C ALA A 1154 46.61 10.10 35.87
N TRP A 1155 45.83 9.12 36.36
CA TRP A 1155 46.28 8.09 37.30
C TRP A 1155 47.01 6.94 36.59
N ASP A 1156 48.26 7.17 36.19
CA ASP A 1156 49.02 6.26 35.34
C ASP A 1156 49.70 5.08 36.10
N ALA A 1157 50.53 4.30 35.38
CA ALA A 1157 51.26 3.17 35.95
C ALA A 1157 52.31 3.58 37.01
N TYR A 1158 52.82 4.82 36.98
CA TYR A 1158 53.74 5.37 37.97
C TYR A 1158 52.98 5.84 39.23
N CYS A 1159 51.79 6.42 39.07
CA CYS A 1159 50.87 6.71 40.17
C CYS A 1159 50.50 5.43 40.95
N VAL A 1160 50.27 4.32 40.25
CA VAL A 1160 50.05 2.99 40.87
C VAL A 1160 51.31 2.45 41.57
N GLU A 1161 52.52 2.67 41.04
CA GLU A 1161 53.77 2.28 41.73
C GLU A 1161 54.00 3.11 43.01
N LEU A 1162 53.71 4.41 42.96
CA LEU A 1162 53.70 5.31 44.12
C LEU A 1162 52.68 4.85 45.17
N ALA A 1163 51.43 4.62 44.77
CA ALA A 1163 50.36 4.11 45.64
C ALA A 1163 50.77 2.80 46.34
N GLY A 1164 51.34 1.85 45.58
CA GLY A 1164 51.87 0.58 46.11
C GLY A 1164 53.03 0.69 47.09
N SER A 1165 53.59 1.89 47.30
CA SER A 1165 54.71 2.15 48.21
C SER A 1165 54.38 3.14 49.35
N ILE A 1166 53.34 3.96 49.20
CA ILE A 1166 52.94 5.02 50.12
C ILE A 1166 51.63 4.67 50.85
N CYS A 1167 50.69 4.03 50.18
CA CYS A 1167 49.37 3.69 50.73
C CYS A 1167 49.42 2.41 51.59
N PRO A 1168 48.56 2.29 52.63
CA PRO A 1168 48.64 1.24 53.65
C PRO A 1168 48.12 -0.15 53.25
#